data_AF-A0A7D9HN23-F1
#
_entry.id   AF-A0A7D9HN23-F1
#
_cell.length_a   1.000
_cell.length_b   1.000
_cell.length_c   1.000
_cell.angle_alpha   90.00
_cell.angle_beta   90.00
_cell.angle_gamma   90.00
#
_symmetry.space_group_name_H-M   'P 1'
#
loop_
_entity.id
_entity.type
_entity.pdbx_description
1 polymer ?
#
loop_
_entity_poly.entity_id
_entity_poly.type
_entity_poly.pdbx_seq_one_letter_code
_entity_poly.pdbx_strand_id
1 'polypeptide(L)'
;MLSSNEILKKTQKGLLFATPDHGCFVNVRYDDPSKVLKLKDDVIRKCRELLDYANKFDVSHPEARTRITVGFNPAHWKMWFPEIKDLEQRPEKYLIDTSTKFLETGGDVFFFIKSEDKSNVDEIAHLLLEKLKDLKQHADVSFSSPSGKRILQRNFRDGLVNAADAETLRSYTIIPDNMTTGKPGSSYMMTQKFELDWLVLGNMWNSEKEDMIGRRVMTDSFIPSVNKRAHTFRAHFNPEKSPQNMLNKHRIMFRQSLPYGTSATGKGREEGIFYLSFANTTNSFRDVLESLVGNDDVAGAGEVTVDLLLNTVKPLEGTWWYVPSAEELGVSISSSGNFEVNEYWNISNPNNPYLFYNEKEYLYRMTSGGYVDLSEVPTSRVLRLLGYAFRQWNDQWFRERDVPPIKHLENYLKPQRVEKVMNQSVLIRKAKSIKICLSKVFTSNRVKDMDDSEFYGNKADLFNIHPDEMIVGRMPNFGLGIGKVAMPYLKEGNEKMDAFMKGLSETSATGHVIPNIDTILQKGVSGYIMELVDKKGSGVVEKEFITSCIISLKGVRNYLLNYAALARHLAETQPEKRNPREYPFTDAQRENLIRIADRMDSLATKKPQSFVDAAQLVFTVHCCLHLIGDPTSIGRLDQLLEPFLGATPEDEAQEIIDCFFVKLGERVKMNKTKLVDRNTWGTCAVPYRSDGLFPNGDTINQWVQQLTVGGYKNTETGKVSACNKVTMMCLKAARRLPLNAPCVSLRVHHNIGQEYLDEASKAMLSGGAHPIILHDDRLIEGLTDVMTEFKTNVSEDDRNALTNIACDGCYEALVAGSTEFAFTYLPLLQILEMTINEGATYSSAGPAYLNGTPQSLPTKSAADIETFEDVKEIFKQHIEIKTEQGLVGLLSNYGNISSVCPSPLLSSIIDGCVESGHDITDAGAKYKMIACMYISFSSTVDSLYAIQRLCFDQDNAMIPLAEMVDCLKNDWGYDIHEPTHDRVDGEVRKSRKAEFYKQVREQALQFPKFGTAEAACNSKISDIANFVADCIANTIKKVAKHQGSPLYNLLGSLKEKYTRPGHDFDLLLVPGSGTFEGYIGWGMSCGASADGRRRGEPLGSDLSAAPLPQDLPPNLTKSTGLIK
;
A
#
# COMPACT_ATOMS: atom_id res chain seq x y z
N MET A 1 -1.63 -20.11 -25.86
CA MET A 1 -0.64 -20.44 -24.83
C MET A 1 -1.25 -21.44 -23.87
N LEU A 2 -0.46 -22.36 -23.34
CA LEU A 2 -0.87 -23.26 -22.26
C LEU A 2 -1.12 -22.46 -20.97
N SER A 3 -2.11 -22.86 -20.17
CA SER A 3 -2.30 -22.28 -18.83
C SER A 3 -1.11 -22.63 -17.92
N SER A 4 -0.90 -21.87 -16.85
CA SER A 4 0.18 -22.14 -15.90
C SER A 4 0.13 -23.55 -15.35
N ASN A 5 -1.07 -24.02 -14.98
CA ASN A 5 -1.27 -25.40 -14.52
C ASN A 5 -0.97 -26.44 -15.59
N GLU A 6 -1.29 -26.19 -16.87
CA GLU A 6 -0.92 -27.12 -17.96
C GLU A 6 0.60 -27.20 -18.18
N ILE A 7 1.32 -26.07 -18.07
CA ILE A 7 2.79 -26.07 -18.15
C ILE A 7 3.40 -26.79 -16.95
N LEU A 8 2.87 -26.55 -15.74
CA LEU A 8 3.32 -27.20 -14.51
C LEU A 8 3.13 -28.73 -14.57
N LYS A 9 2.04 -29.23 -15.15
CA LYS A 9 1.82 -30.68 -15.34
C LYS A 9 2.94 -31.34 -16.15
N LYS A 10 3.51 -30.62 -17.12
CA LYS A 10 4.63 -31.08 -17.96
C LYS A 10 5.97 -31.12 -17.23
N THR A 11 6.08 -30.51 -16.06
CA THR A 11 7.34 -30.53 -15.29
C THR A 11 7.58 -31.90 -14.64
N GLN A 12 8.85 -32.23 -14.40
CA GLN A 12 9.17 -33.38 -13.56
C GLN A 12 8.62 -33.15 -12.15
N LYS A 13 7.88 -34.12 -11.58
CA LYS A 13 7.27 -33.99 -10.24
C LYS A 13 8.27 -33.62 -9.13
N GLY A 14 9.51 -34.11 -9.24
CA GLY A 14 10.58 -33.78 -8.31
C GLY A 14 10.95 -32.30 -8.31
N LEU A 15 10.80 -31.58 -9.43
CA LEU A 15 11.25 -30.20 -9.58
C LEU A 15 10.58 -29.27 -8.56
N LEU A 16 9.31 -29.47 -8.24
CA LEU A 16 8.52 -28.56 -7.38
C LEU A 16 8.41 -29.06 -5.93
N PHE A 17 9.20 -30.05 -5.54
CA PHE A 17 9.28 -30.53 -4.17
C PHE A 17 10.44 -29.86 -3.42
N ALA A 18 10.16 -28.74 -2.74
CA ALA A 18 11.19 -27.87 -2.18
C ALA A 18 11.85 -28.37 -0.89
N THR A 19 11.06 -28.93 0.04
CA THR A 19 11.48 -29.20 1.42
C THR A 19 11.21 -30.66 1.82
N PRO A 20 11.96 -31.64 1.28
CA PRO A 20 11.90 -33.03 1.75
C PRO A 20 12.62 -33.20 3.09
N ASP A 21 12.27 -34.24 3.84
CA ASP A 21 13.00 -34.67 5.04
C ASP A 21 14.27 -35.47 4.68
N HIS A 22 14.28 -36.17 3.54
CA HIS A 22 15.42 -36.96 3.08
C HIS A 22 15.72 -36.72 1.61
N GLY A 23 17.00 -36.82 1.23
CA GLY A 23 17.40 -36.75 -0.16
C GLY A 23 18.74 -37.39 -0.47
N CYS A 24 18.97 -37.69 -1.75
CA CYS A 24 20.24 -38.21 -2.26
C CYS A 24 20.62 -37.46 -3.54
N PHE A 25 21.81 -36.85 -3.51
CA PHE A 25 22.45 -36.18 -4.64
C PHE A 25 23.34 -37.19 -5.36
N VAL A 26 23.15 -37.37 -6.67
CA VAL A 26 23.98 -38.26 -7.49
C VAL A 26 24.43 -37.55 -8.77
N ASN A 27 25.73 -37.30 -8.89
CA ASN A 27 26.36 -36.73 -10.07
C ASN A 27 27.13 -37.81 -10.84
N VAL A 28 26.73 -38.06 -12.09
CA VAL A 28 27.28 -39.15 -12.91
C VAL A 28 28.19 -38.59 -14.01
N ARG A 29 29.37 -39.18 -14.18
CA ARG A 29 30.31 -38.91 -15.28
C ARG A 29 30.60 -40.17 -16.08
N TYR A 30 30.51 -40.09 -17.40
CA TYR A 30 30.84 -41.17 -18.32
C TYR A 30 32.36 -41.31 -18.45
N ASP A 31 32.86 -42.55 -18.47
CA ASP A 31 34.30 -42.80 -18.63
C ASP A 31 34.83 -42.46 -20.04
N ASP A 32 33.96 -42.43 -21.06
CA ASP A 32 34.32 -42.17 -22.47
C ASP A 32 33.37 -41.16 -23.16
N PRO A 33 33.74 -39.87 -23.21
CA PRO A 33 32.96 -38.81 -23.84
C PRO A 33 32.68 -39.04 -25.34
N SER A 34 33.50 -39.84 -26.05
CA SER A 34 33.31 -40.10 -27.48
C SER A 34 32.09 -40.98 -27.80
N LYS A 35 31.54 -41.67 -26.78
CA LYS A 35 30.39 -42.58 -26.91
C LYS A 35 29.05 -41.94 -26.54
N VAL A 36 29.02 -40.67 -26.10
CA VAL A 36 27.80 -39.98 -25.63
C VAL A 36 26.61 -40.15 -26.59
N LEU A 37 26.81 -40.04 -27.91
CA LEU A 37 25.74 -40.23 -28.89
C LEU A 37 25.13 -41.64 -28.87
N LYS A 38 25.94 -42.68 -28.62
CA LYS A 38 25.50 -44.09 -28.57
C LYS A 38 24.81 -44.45 -27.27
N LEU A 39 24.95 -43.62 -26.23
CA LEU A 39 24.36 -43.86 -24.90
C LEU A 39 22.93 -43.31 -24.75
N LYS A 40 22.45 -42.50 -25.71
CA LYS A 40 21.15 -41.80 -25.65
C LYS A 40 20.01 -42.69 -25.18
N ASP A 41 19.71 -43.75 -25.95
CA ASP A 41 18.51 -44.56 -25.72
C ASP A 41 18.61 -45.38 -24.43
N ASP A 42 19.80 -45.88 -24.07
CA ASP A 42 20.01 -46.64 -22.83
C ASP A 42 19.86 -45.74 -21.59
N VAL A 43 20.46 -44.55 -21.61
CA VAL A 43 20.38 -43.58 -20.50
C VAL A 43 18.94 -43.09 -20.31
N ILE A 44 18.27 -42.67 -21.38
CA ILE A 44 16.89 -42.18 -21.29
C ILE A 44 15.95 -43.28 -20.78
N ARG A 45 16.10 -44.51 -21.29
CA ARG A 45 15.31 -45.66 -20.82
C ARG A 45 15.51 -45.92 -19.33
N LYS A 46 16.75 -45.92 -18.85
CA LYS A 46 17.06 -46.12 -17.42
C LYS A 46 16.51 -45.00 -16.54
N CYS A 47 16.63 -43.73 -16.98
CA CYS A 47 16.03 -42.59 -16.29
C CYS A 47 14.50 -42.72 -16.20
N ARG A 48 13.84 -43.14 -17.28
CA ARG A 48 12.39 -43.37 -17.30
C ARG A 48 11.98 -44.50 -16.36
N GLU A 49 12.67 -45.64 -16.41
CA GLU A 49 12.41 -46.77 -15.51
C GLU A 49 12.51 -46.36 -14.03
N LEU A 50 13.49 -45.52 -13.67
CA LEU A 50 13.66 -45.01 -12.31
C LEU A 50 12.58 -44.00 -11.91
N LEU A 51 12.23 -43.07 -12.80
CA LEU A 51 11.16 -42.11 -12.56
C LEU A 51 9.80 -42.81 -12.42
N ASP A 52 9.51 -43.81 -13.25
CA ASP A 52 8.32 -44.65 -13.15
C ASP A 52 8.32 -45.48 -11.87
N TYR A 53 9.48 -45.96 -11.42
CA TYR A 53 9.63 -46.67 -10.15
C TYR A 53 9.29 -45.77 -8.95
N ALA A 54 9.86 -44.56 -8.90
CA ALA A 54 9.52 -43.59 -7.87
C ALA A 54 8.03 -43.17 -7.92
N ASN A 55 7.46 -43.01 -9.12
CA ASN A 55 6.04 -42.72 -9.28
C ASN A 55 5.14 -43.83 -8.71
N LYS A 56 5.53 -45.10 -8.82
CA LYS A 56 4.77 -46.22 -8.21
C LYS A 56 4.78 -46.12 -6.68
N PHE A 57 5.92 -45.78 -6.08
CA PHE A 57 6.00 -45.51 -4.64
C PHE A 57 5.04 -44.40 -4.22
N ASP A 58 5.09 -43.26 -4.89
CA ASP A 58 4.24 -42.09 -4.63
C ASP A 58 2.73 -42.41 -4.77
N VAL A 59 2.34 -43.29 -5.70
CA VAL A 59 0.94 -43.76 -5.84
C VAL A 59 0.53 -44.71 -4.71
N SER A 60 1.44 -45.61 -4.30
CA SER A 60 1.17 -46.59 -3.24
C SER A 60 1.23 -46.01 -1.82
N HIS A 61 2.09 -45.01 -1.61
CA HIS A 61 2.44 -44.38 -0.33
C HIS A 61 2.56 -42.86 -0.54
N PRO A 62 1.44 -42.15 -0.79
CA PRO A 62 1.45 -40.72 -1.11
C PRO A 62 2.03 -39.85 0.01
N GLU A 63 1.98 -40.30 1.27
CA GLU A 63 2.59 -39.67 2.43
C GLU A 63 4.13 -39.65 2.38
N ALA A 64 4.76 -40.63 1.71
CA ALA A 64 6.22 -40.70 1.58
C ALA A 64 6.76 -39.69 0.57
N ARG A 65 5.91 -39.19 -0.35
CA ARG A 65 6.22 -38.17 -1.37
C ARG A 65 7.53 -38.44 -2.12
N THR A 66 7.74 -39.67 -2.55
CA THR A 66 8.99 -40.10 -3.18
C THR A 66 9.10 -39.60 -4.61
N ARG A 67 10.08 -38.73 -4.90
CA ARG A 67 10.23 -38.05 -6.20
C ARG A 67 11.69 -37.98 -6.63
N ILE A 68 11.91 -37.94 -7.93
CA ILE A 68 13.25 -37.77 -8.53
C ILE A 68 13.21 -36.57 -9.49
N THR A 69 14.26 -35.75 -9.45
CA THR A 69 14.58 -34.77 -10.49
C THR A 69 15.81 -35.22 -11.25
N VAL A 70 15.75 -35.25 -12.58
CA VAL A 70 16.85 -35.64 -13.46
C VAL A 70 17.28 -34.47 -14.34
N GLY A 71 18.56 -34.13 -14.32
CA GLY A 71 19.18 -33.10 -15.15
C GLY A 71 20.27 -33.68 -16.05
N PHE A 72 20.53 -33.03 -17.19
CA PHE A 72 21.50 -33.45 -18.17
C PHE A 72 22.46 -32.32 -18.52
N ASN A 73 23.67 -32.67 -18.96
CA ASN A 73 24.56 -31.71 -19.59
C ASN A 73 23.84 -31.07 -20.81
N PRO A 74 23.67 -29.73 -20.85
CA PRO A 74 22.98 -29.06 -21.95
C PRO A 74 23.58 -29.34 -23.34
N ALA A 75 24.90 -29.51 -23.42
CA ALA A 75 25.59 -29.85 -24.67
C ALA A 75 25.21 -31.26 -25.15
N HIS A 76 25.19 -32.23 -24.23
CA HIS A 76 24.82 -33.60 -24.52
C HIS A 76 23.33 -33.72 -24.89
N TRP A 77 22.46 -33.00 -24.18
CA TRP A 77 21.04 -32.95 -24.51
C TRP A 77 20.79 -32.39 -25.91
N LYS A 78 21.46 -31.29 -26.28
CA LYS A 78 21.41 -30.70 -27.63
C LYS A 78 21.91 -31.67 -28.71
N MET A 79 22.97 -32.44 -28.42
CA MET A 79 23.46 -33.47 -29.33
C MET A 79 22.45 -34.61 -29.53
N TRP A 80 21.73 -35.01 -28.48
CA TRP A 80 20.71 -36.04 -28.55
C TRP A 80 19.41 -35.56 -29.20
N PHE A 81 19.07 -34.28 -29.06
CA PHE A 81 17.84 -33.67 -29.54
C PHE A 81 18.15 -32.37 -30.32
N PRO A 82 18.71 -32.50 -31.55
CA PRO A 82 19.14 -31.35 -32.35
C PRO A 82 17.99 -30.44 -32.79
N GLU A 83 16.74 -30.88 -32.67
CA GLU A 83 15.57 -30.06 -32.91
C GLU A 83 15.38 -28.94 -31.85
N ILE A 84 15.98 -29.08 -30.68
CA ILE A 84 15.96 -28.06 -29.63
C ILE A 84 17.08 -27.06 -29.92
N LYS A 85 16.69 -25.91 -30.46
CA LYS A 85 17.61 -24.83 -30.76
C LYS A 85 17.98 -24.06 -29.49
N ASP A 86 19.17 -23.47 -29.49
CA ASP A 86 19.55 -22.40 -28.54
C ASP A 86 19.50 -22.74 -27.04
N LEU A 87 19.71 -24.01 -26.65
CA LEU A 87 19.94 -24.36 -25.23
C LEU A 87 21.14 -23.59 -24.66
N GLU A 88 20.94 -22.96 -23.51
CA GLU A 88 21.99 -22.26 -22.79
C GLU A 88 23.06 -23.26 -22.31
N GLN A 89 24.33 -22.96 -22.60
CA GLN A 89 25.45 -23.87 -22.37
C GLN A 89 26.18 -23.56 -21.05
N ARG A 90 26.93 -24.54 -20.54
CA ARG A 90 27.78 -24.37 -19.37
C ARG A 90 28.94 -23.41 -19.64
N PRO A 91 29.42 -22.67 -18.63
CA PRO A 91 30.69 -21.94 -18.71
C PRO A 91 31.87 -22.93 -18.69
N GLU A 92 33.06 -22.47 -19.13
CA GLU A 92 34.19 -23.38 -19.38
C GLU A 92 34.99 -23.77 -18.12
N LYS A 93 35.05 -22.92 -17.08
CA LYS A 93 35.99 -23.12 -15.95
C LYS A 93 35.39 -22.90 -14.56
N TYR A 94 34.61 -21.84 -14.38
CA TYR A 94 33.90 -21.53 -13.14
C TYR A 94 32.48 -21.09 -13.49
N LEU A 95 31.54 -21.19 -12.55
CA LEU A 95 30.19 -20.65 -12.80
C LEU A 95 30.20 -19.12 -12.92
N ILE A 96 31.17 -18.48 -12.26
CA ILE A 96 31.47 -17.06 -12.35
C ILE A 96 32.98 -16.91 -12.55
N ASP A 97 33.40 -16.32 -13.67
CA ASP A 97 34.82 -16.26 -14.07
C ASP A 97 35.71 -15.52 -13.05
N THR A 98 35.12 -14.62 -12.28
CA THR A 98 35.80 -13.75 -11.32
C THR A 98 35.89 -14.34 -9.90
N SER A 99 35.41 -15.57 -9.67
CA SER A 99 35.39 -16.17 -8.33
C SER A 99 35.66 -17.68 -8.32
N THR A 100 36.49 -18.12 -7.38
CA THR A 100 36.75 -19.55 -7.10
C THR A 100 35.74 -20.17 -6.14
N LYS A 101 34.76 -19.40 -5.64
CA LYS A 101 33.76 -19.85 -4.67
C LYS A 101 32.62 -20.66 -5.28
N PHE A 102 32.47 -20.67 -6.60
CA PHE A 102 31.45 -21.44 -7.32
C PHE A 102 32.08 -22.28 -8.43
N LEU A 103 32.20 -23.58 -8.19
CA LEU A 103 32.93 -24.50 -9.08
C LEU A 103 32.05 -24.97 -10.26
N GLU A 104 32.72 -25.23 -11.39
CA GLU A 104 32.18 -25.96 -12.55
C GLU A 104 32.96 -27.28 -12.66
N THR A 105 32.46 -28.32 -11.97
CA THR A 105 33.06 -29.66 -11.90
C THR A 105 32.53 -30.61 -12.96
N GLY A 106 31.68 -30.14 -13.89
CA GLY A 106 31.05 -30.94 -14.92
C GLY A 106 30.12 -32.02 -14.39
N GLY A 107 29.87 -33.03 -15.23
CA GLY A 107 28.90 -34.10 -14.99
C GLY A 107 27.98 -34.29 -16.20
N ASP A 108 27.53 -35.52 -16.43
CA ASP A 108 26.78 -35.88 -17.64
C ASP A 108 25.29 -36.04 -17.38
N VAL A 109 24.94 -36.71 -16.29
CA VAL A 109 23.57 -36.88 -15.80
C VAL A 109 23.54 -36.66 -14.31
N PHE A 110 22.51 -35.97 -13.85
CA PHE A 110 22.29 -35.64 -12.46
C PHE A 110 20.98 -36.22 -11.97
N PHE A 111 20.99 -36.78 -10.76
CA PHE A 111 19.78 -37.24 -10.09
C PHE A 111 19.69 -36.62 -8.70
N PHE A 112 18.51 -36.09 -8.39
CA PHE A 112 18.15 -35.70 -7.03
C PHE A 112 16.92 -36.49 -6.59
N ILE A 113 17.17 -37.49 -5.75
CA ILE A 113 16.14 -38.35 -5.16
C ILE A 113 15.69 -37.71 -3.85
N LYS A 114 14.38 -37.66 -3.60
CA LYS A 114 13.79 -37.00 -2.43
C LYS A 114 12.59 -37.77 -1.90
N SER A 115 12.42 -37.79 -0.59
CA SER A 115 11.27 -38.42 0.06
C SER A 115 11.13 -37.92 1.51
N GLU A 116 9.92 -38.06 2.07
CA GLU A 116 9.71 -38.01 3.53
C GLU A 116 10.13 -39.32 4.23
N ASP A 117 10.35 -40.40 3.47
CA ASP A 117 10.83 -41.68 3.97
C ASP A 117 12.28 -41.95 3.52
N LYS A 118 13.19 -42.06 4.49
CA LYS A 118 14.59 -42.35 4.23
C LYS A 118 14.80 -43.67 3.47
N SER A 119 14.02 -44.71 3.79
CA SER A 119 14.19 -46.04 3.20
C SER A 119 13.96 -46.02 1.69
N ASN A 120 12.99 -45.23 1.23
CA ASN A 120 12.71 -45.03 -0.19
C ASN A 120 13.87 -44.33 -0.92
N VAL A 121 14.52 -43.36 -0.27
CA VAL A 121 15.70 -42.69 -0.84
C VAL A 121 16.87 -43.67 -0.98
N ASP A 122 17.13 -44.46 0.07
CA ASP A 122 18.22 -45.45 0.09
C ASP A 122 18.00 -46.52 -0.99
N GLU A 123 16.78 -47.07 -1.10
CA GLU A 123 16.42 -48.09 -2.09
C GLU A 123 16.57 -47.58 -3.54
N ILE A 124 16.03 -46.39 -3.84
CA ILE A 124 16.11 -45.80 -5.18
C ILE A 124 17.56 -45.46 -5.54
N ALA A 125 18.36 -44.97 -4.59
CA ALA A 125 19.77 -44.70 -4.81
C ALA A 125 20.55 -45.98 -5.13
N HIS A 126 20.27 -47.08 -4.42
CA HIS A 126 20.86 -48.39 -4.72
C HIS A 126 20.47 -48.89 -6.13
N LEU A 127 19.19 -48.82 -6.47
CA LEU A 127 18.69 -49.23 -7.78
C LEU A 127 19.29 -48.39 -8.92
N LEU A 128 19.44 -47.07 -8.71
CA LEU A 128 20.09 -46.16 -9.64
C LEU A 128 21.54 -46.59 -9.90
N LEU A 129 22.33 -46.83 -8.85
CA LEU A 129 23.73 -47.23 -8.99
C LEU A 129 23.88 -48.61 -9.66
N GLU A 130 22.97 -49.54 -9.38
CA GLU A 130 22.96 -50.85 -10.04
C GLU A 130 22.67 -50.72 -11.54
N LYS A 131 21.60 -50.00 -11.92
CA LYS A 131 21.20 -49.81 -13.32
C LYS A 131 22.27 -49.09 -14.15
N LEU A 132 23.04 -48.22 -13.52
CA LEU A 132 24.08 -47.46 -14.21
C LEU A 132 25.46 -48.15 -14.22
N LYS A 133 25.63 -49.30 -13.57
CA LYS A 133 26.90 -50.05 -13.51
C LYS A 133 27.43 -50.44 -14.90
N ASP A 134 26.54 -50.80 -15.82
CA ASP A 134 26.89 -51.23 -17.18
C ASP A 134 27.38 -50.09 -18.08
N LEU A 135 27.18 -48.83 -17.66
CA LEU A 135 27.59 -47.65 -18.43
C LEU A 135 29.06 -47.27 -18.22
N LYS A 136 29.82 -47.98 -17.35
CA LYS A 136 31.21 -47.69 -16.96
C LYS A 136 31.39 -46.18 -16.68
N GLN A 137 31.04 -45.79 -15.46
CA GLN A 137 30.90 -44.40 -15.06
C GLN A 137 31.37 -44.20 -13.62
N HIS A 138 31.81 -42.98 -13.31
CA HIS A 138 32.05 -42.51 -11.96
C HIS A 138 30.81 -41.78 -11.44
N ALA A 139 30.33 -42.15 -10.24
CA ALA A 139 29.17 -41.52 -9.61
C ALA A 139 29.54 -40.96 -8.22
N ASP A 140 29.42 -39.65 -8.07
CA ASP A 140 29.51 -38.99 -6.76
C ASP A 140 28.14 -39.04 -6.10
N VAL A 141 28.04 -39.79 -5.00
CA VAL A 141 26.80 -40.02 -4.27
C VAL A 141 26.89 -39.35 -2.92
N SER A 142 25.85 -38.63 -2.53
CA SER A 142 25.79 -38.05 -1.20
C SER A 142 24.39 -38.01 -0.63
N PHE A 143 24.24 -38.58 0.55
CA PHE A 143 22.96 -38.68 1.26
C PHE A 143 22.75 -37.50 2.20
N SER A 144 21.51 -37.05 2.26
CA SER A 144 20.99 -36.05 3.17
C SER A 144 19.91 -36.68 4.03
N SER A 145 20.08 -36.58 5.35
CA SER A 145 19.09 -37.02 6.35
C SER A 145 19.12 -36.07 7.53
N PRO A 146 18.66 -34.81 7.35
CA PRO A 146 18.60 -33.84 8.42
C PRO A 146 17.79 -34.31 9.62
N SER A 147 18.12 -33.79 10.81
CA SER A 147 17.28 -33.94 12.01
C SER A 147 16.07 -32.98 12.05
N GLY A 148 15.81 -32.27 10.94
CA GLY A 148 14.66 -31.38 10.73
C GLY A 148 14.88 -30.42 9.54
N LYS A 149 13.83 -29.72 9.10
CA LYS A 149 13.80 -28.87 7.88
C LYS A 149 14.62 -27.55 7.95
N ARG A 150 15.57 -27.44 8.88
CA ARG A 150 16.39 -26.23 9.10
C ARG A 150 17.87 -26.54 8.89
N ILE A 151 18.60 -25.56 8.35
CA ILE A 151 20.05 -25.61 8.08
C ILE A 151 20.84 -24.76 9.08
N LEU A 152 22.17 -24.88 9.04
CA LEU A 152 23.14 -24.22 9.89
C LEU A 152 22.86 -24.45 11.38
N GLN A 153 22.91 -25.72 11.81
CA GLN A 153 22.61 -26.16 13.18
C GLN A 153 21.13 -25.96 13.55
N ARG A 154 20.22 -26.28 12.64
CA ARG A 154 18.77 -26.11 12.79
C ARG A 154 18.33 -24.67 13.09
N ASN A 155 19.08 -23.67 12.66
CA ASN A 155 18.78 -22.27 12.96
C ASN A 155 17.82 -21.64 11.94
N PHE A 156 17.99 -21.92 10.65
CA PHE A 156 17.29 -21.20 9.56
C PHE A 156 16.55 -22.14 8.62
N ARG A 157 15.37 -21.72 8.14
CA ARG A 157 14.65 -22.40 7.05
C ARG A 157 15.18 -21.96 5.68
N ASP A 158 15.32 -22.91 4.77
CA ASP A 158 15.58 -22.61 3.36
C ASP A 158 14.28 -22.38 2.57
N GLY A 159 14.38 -21.77 1.40
CA GLY A 159 13.29 -21.69 0.43
C GLY A 159 12.14 -20.75 0.81
N LEU A 160 12.27 -19.93 1.85
CA LEU A 160 11.20 -18.99 2.25
C LEU A 160 10.85 -17.97 1.15
N VAL A 161 11.81 -17.64 0.28
CA VAL A 161 11.62 -16.70 -0.83
C VAL A 161 11.16 -17.37 -2.13
N ASN A 162 11.03 -18.70 -2.15
CA ASN A 162 10.57 -19.43 -3.34
C ASN A 162 9.22 -18.89 -3.82
N ALA A 163 9.00 -19.03 -5.13
CA ALA A 163 7.67 -18.84 -5.70
C ALA A 163 6.70 -19.81 -5.02
N ALA A 164 5.55 -19.29 -4.59
CA ALA A 164 4.51 -20.06 -3.90
C ALA A 164 3.25 -20.16 -4.76
N ASP A 165 3.33 -19.86 -6.05
CA ASP A 165 2.17 -19.79 -6.95
C ASP A 165 2.52 -20.19 -8.38
N ALA A 166 1.53 -20.68 -9.11
CA ALA A 166 1.70 -21.25 -10.45
C ALA A 166 2.20 -20.22 -11.47
N GLU A 167 1.73 -18.97 -11.34
CA GLU A 167 2.05 -17.90 -12.28
C GLU A 167 3.51 -17.47 -12.16
N THR A 168 4.00 -17.26 -10.93
CA THR A 168 5.41 -16.92 -10.69
C THR A 168 6.32 -18.09 -11.08
N LEU A 169 5.94 -19.35 -10.79
CA LEU A 169 6.70 -20.53 -11.22
C LEU A 169 6.81 -20.61 -12.75
N ARG A 170 5.71 -20.38 -13.48
CA ARG A 170 5.71 -20.31 -14.94
C ARG A 170 6.58 -19.16 -15.47
N SER A 171 6.52 -17.99 -14.84
CA SER A 171 7.21 -16.79 -15.33
C SER A 171 8.72 -16.83 -15.14
N TYR A 172 9.24 -17.54 -14.13
CA TYR A 172 10.64 -17.43 -13.74
C TYR A 172 11.36 -18.76 -13.50
N THR A 173 10.64 -19.83 -13.19
CA THR A 173 11.25 -21.13 -12.82
C THR A 173 11.22 -22.13 -13.97
N ILE A 174 10.09 -22.18 -14.68
CA ILE A 174 9.82 -23.17 -15.73
C ILE A 174 9.89 -22.48 -17.08
N ILE A 175 10.47 -23.15 -18.07
CA ILE A 175 10.50 -22.69 -19.46
C ILE A 175 9.05 -22.69 -19.97
N PRO A 176 8.50 -21.51 -20.31
CA PRO A 176 7.15 -21.40 -20.85
C PRO A 176 7.11 -21.83 -22.32
N ASP A 177 5.91 -21.93 -22.88
CA ASP A 177 5.64 -22.35 -24.26
C ASP A 177 6.06 -21.35 -25.35
N ASN A 178 6.61 -20.21 -24.96
CA ASN A 178 6.96 -19.08 -25.83
C ASN A 178 8.44 -18.69 -25.77
N MET A 179 9.26 -19.39 -24.99
CA MET A 179 10.72 -19.24 -25.02
C MET A 179 11.31 -20.14 -26.10
N THR A 180 12.39 -19.68 -26.72
CA THR A 180 13.10 -20.42 -27.77
C THR A 180 14.18 -21.37 -27.23
N THR A 181 14.55 -21.25 -25.95
CA THR A 181 15.68 -21.93 -25.32
C THR A 181 15.25 -23.16 -24.48
N GLY A 182 14.64 -24.16 -25.13
CA GLY A 182 14.17 -25.41 -24.50
C GLY A 182 12.71 -25.73 -24.83
N LYS A 183 12.13 -26.76 -24.20
CA LYS A 183 10.71 -27.10 -24.37
C LYS A 183 9.86 -26.65 -23.16
N PRO A 184 8.56 -26.38 -23.36
CA PRO A 184 7.66 -26.05 -22.26
C PRO A 184 7.61 -27.14 -21.17
N GLY A 185 7.70 -26.73 -19.91
CA GLY A 185 7.75 -27.63 -18.75
C GLY A 185 9.16 -28.02 -18.31
N SER A 186 10.18 -27.62 -19.07
CA SER A 186 11.60 -27.84 -18.74
C SER A 186 12.13 -26.70 -17.87
N SER A 187 13.35 -26.82 -17.33
CA SER A 187 13.99 -25.79 -16.51
C SER A 187 15.50 -25.89 -16.60
N TYR A 188 16.22 -24.84 -16.26
CA TYR A 188 17.65 -24.92 -15.96
C TYR A 188 17.83 -25.10 -14.47
N MET A 189 18.83 -25.87 -14.07
CA MET A 189 19.15 -26.13 -12.68
C MET A 189 20.63 -25.87 -12.42
N MET A 190 20.92 -25.14 -11.35
CA MET A 190 22.27 -24.98 -10.83
C MET A 190 22.42 -25.81 -9.57
N THR A 191 23.56 -26.48 -9.44
CA THR A 191 23.95 -27.24 -8.25
C THR A 191 25.25 -26.71 -7.68
N GLN A 192 25.35 -26.65 -6.35
CA GLN A 192 26.59 -26.41 -5.62
C GLN A 192 26.60 -27.27 -4.35
N LYS A 193 27.73 -27.91 -4.07
CA LYS A 193 27.99 -28.67 -2.85
C LYS A 193 29.02 -27.91 -2.03
N PHE A 194 28.64 -27.52 -0.82
CA PHE A 194 29.50 -26.79 0.10
C PHE A 194 29.83 -27.64 1.33
N GLU A 195 31.07 -27.57 1.79
CA GLU A 195 31.51 -27.99 3.13
C GLU A 195 31.41 -26.77 4.07
N LEU A 196 30.85 -26.94 5.27
CA LEU A 196 30.72 -25.87 6.26
C LEU A 196 31.95 -25.80 7.16
N ASP A 197 32.46 -24.59 7.38
CA ASP A 197 33.55 -24.35 8.33
C ASP A 197 33.00 -24.14 9.76
N TRP A 198 32.96 -25.23 10.53
CA TRP A 198 32.49 -25.21 11.91
C TRP A 198 33.48 -24.63 12.92
N LEU A 199 34.75 -24.41 12.56
CA LEU A 199 35.67 -23.64 13.40
C LEU A 199 35.24 -22.16 13.44
N VAL A 200 34.70 -21.66 12.34
CA VAL A 200 34.14 -20.31 12.27
C VAL A 200 32.70 -20.29 12.79
N LEU A 201 31.80 -21.05 12.17
CA LEU A 201 30.37 -21.05 12.51
C LEU A 201 30.07 -21.51 13.93
N GLY A 202 30.92 -22.37 14.49
CA GLY A 202 30.77 -22.89 15.84
C GLY A 202 31.10 -21.89 16.94
N ASN A 203 31.94 -20.91 16.64
CA ASN A 203 32.37 -19.86 17.56
C ASN A 203 31.52 -18.58 17.43
N MET A 204 30.74 -18.44 16.36
CA MET A 204 29.79 -17.34 16.19
C MET A 204 28.64 -17.42 17.19
N TRP A 205 28.31 -16.30 17.80
CA TRP A 205 27.07 -16.11 18.56
C TRP A 205 25.85 -16.14 17.63
N ASN A 206 24.67 -16.40 18.19
CA ASN A 206 23.45 -16.42 17.39
C ASN A 206 23.21 -15.06 16.73
N SER A 207 23.47 -13.94 17.39
CA SER A 207 23.37 -12.60 16.78
C SER A 207 24.30 -12.42 15.57
N GLU A 208 25.49 -12.99 15.59
CA GLU A 208 26.43 -12.91 14.45
C GLU A 208 25.95 -13.77 13.26
N LYS A 209 25.37 -14.94 13.55
CA LYS A 209 24.72 -15.78 12.52
C LYS A 209 23.48 -15.08 11.95
N GLU A 210 22.71 -14.43 12.80
CA GLU A 210 21.56 -13.61 12.43
C GLU A 210 21.97 -12.47 11.50
N ASP A 211 23.05 -11.74 11.80
CA ASP A 211 23.59 -10.66 10.96
C ASP A 211 24.21 -11.19 9.66
N MET A 212 24.86 -12.35 9.70
CA MET A 212 25.40 -13.02 8.51
C MET A 212 24.29 -13.42 7.54
N ILE A 213 23.18 -13.96 8.05
CA ILE A 213 22.07 -14.43 7.21
C ILE A 213 21.09 -13.30 6.87
N GLY A 214 20.85 -12.37 7.78
CA GLY A 214 19.81 -11.32 7.69
C GLY A 214 18.43 -11.76 8.19
N ARG A 215 18.35 -12.79 9.05
CA ARG A 215 17.11 -13.32 9.64
C ARG A 215 17.33 -13.76 11.08
N ARG A 216 16.28 -13.74 11.89
CA ARG A 216 16.32 -14.24 13.27
C ARG A 216 16.38 -15.75 13.33
N VAL A 217 17.17 -16.28 14.25
CA VAL A 217 17.28 -17.70 14.53
C VAL A 217 15.93 -18.21 15.06
N MET A 218 15.52 -19.41 14.62
CA MET A 218 14.25 -20.08 14.98
C MET A 218 12.95 -19.43 14.49
N THR A 219 12.81 -18.10 14.48
CA THR A 219 11.59 -17.44 14.01
C THR A 219 11.64 -17.11 12.51
N ASP A 220 12.83 -17.08 11.91
CA ASP A 220 13.09 -16.68 10.51
C ASP A 220 12.62 -15.27 10.14
N SER A 221 12.19 -14.48 11.13
CA SER A 221 11.75 -13.10 10.92
C SER A 221 12.88 -12.30 10.30
N PHE A 222 12.57 -11.53 9.25
CA PHE A 222 13.56 -10.69 8.58
C PHE A 222 14.19 -9.71 9.57
N ILE A 223 15.52 -9.54 9.49
CA ILE A 223 16.22 -8.53 10.27
C ILE A 223 16.42 -7.32 9.37
N PRO A 224 15.85 -6.15 9.70
CA PRO A 224 16.09 -4.91 8.97
C PRO A 224 17.55 -4.47 9.22
N SER A 225 18.49 -5.09 8.52
CA SER A 225 19.92 -4.79 8.60
C SER A 225 20.34 -3.94 7.41
N VAL A 226 21.20 -2.96 7.65
CA VAL A 226 21.86 -2.18 6.59
C VAL A 226 23.14 -2.85 6.09
N ASN A 227 23.50 -4.02 6.64
CA ASN A 227 24.68 -4.73 6.22
C ASN A 227 24.47 -5.33 4.82
N LYS A 228 25.00 -4.64 3.80
CA LYS A 228 24.95 -5.08 2.39
C LYS A 228 25.56 -6.47 2.18
N ARG A 229 26.38 -6.98 3.11
CA ARG A 229 27.04 -8.30 3.02
C ARG A 229 26.21 -9.45 3.60
N ALA A 230 25.05 -9.18 4.19
CA ALA A 230 24.16 -10.22 4.69
C ALA A 230 23.65 -11.10 3.53
N HIS A 231 23.49 -12.40 3.79
CA HIS A 231 23.13 -13.37 2.76
C HIS A 231 21.78 -13.05 2.09
N THR A 232 20.76 -12.68 2.85
CA THR A 232 19.46 -12.28 2.28
C THR A 232 19.58 -11.08 1.35
N PHE A 233 20.47 -10.13 1.62
CA PHE A 233 20.68 -8.95 0.79
C PHE A 233 21.34 -9.32 -0.53
N ARG A 234 22.47 -10.04 -0.50
CA ARG A 234 23.22 -10.42 -1.71
C ARG A 234 22.47 -11.47 -2.54
N ALA A 235 21.72 -12.36 -1.89
CA ALA A 235 20.87 -13.32 -2.58
C ALA A 235 19.57 -12.71 -3.13
N HIS A 236 19.20 -11.50 -2.70
CA HIS A 236 18.11 -10.69 -3.27
C HIS A 236 18.70 -9.71 -4.29
N PHE A 237 19.01 -10.22 -5.49
CA PHE A 237 19.53 -9.38 -6.57
C PHE A 237 18.41 -8.52 -7.16
N ASN A 238 18.55 -7.20 -7.01
CA ASN A 238 17.74 -6.18 -7.65
C ASN A 238 18.66 -5.03 -8.08
N PRO A 239 18.83 -4.76 -9.39
CA PRO A 239 19.77 -3.75 -9.86
C PRO A 239 19.45 -2.37 -9.25
N GLU A 240 20.48 -1.59 -8.91
CA GLU A 240 20.32 -0.21 -8.37
C GLU A 240 19.71 0.79 -9.38
N LYS A 241 19.34 0.34 -10.58
CA LYS A 241 18.66 1.13 -11.61
C LYS A 241 17.23 0.62 -11.79
N SER A 242 16.26 1.52 -12.00
CA SER A 242 14.91 1.10 -12.35
C SER A 242 14.90 0.60 -13.80
N PRO A 243 14.66 -0.70 -14.06
CA PRO A 243 14.56 -1.18 -15.43
C PRO A 243 13.23 -0.72 -16.02
N GLN A 244 13.26 -0.22 -17.25
CA GLN A 244 12.04 0.23 -17.93
C GLN A 244 11.17 -0.96 -18.33
N ASN A 245 11.81 -2.08 -18.66
CA ASN A 245 11.19 -3.40 -18.66
C ASN A 245 11.17 -3.95 -17.23
N MET A 246 10.00 -3.88 -16.60
CA MET A 246 9.82 -4.30 -15.22
C MET A 246 10.07 -5.79 -14.94
N LEU A 247 10.10 -6.66 -15.97
CA LEU A 247 10.49 -8.07 -15.81
C LEU A 247 11.96 -8.22 -15.43
N ASN A 248 12.82 -7.28 -15.82
CA ASN A 248 14.26 -7.32 -15.50
C ASN A 248 14.59 -6.90 -14.06
N LYS A 249 13.60 -6.42 -13.29
CA LYS A 249 13.80 -5.91 -11.93
C LYS A 249 14.08 -7.01 -10.90
N HIS A 250 13.59 -8.22 -11.16
CA HIS A 250 13.63 -9.34 -10.22
C HIS A 250 14.20 -10.58 -10.88
N ARG A 251 15.22 -11.18 -10.25
CA ARG A 251 15.73 -12.51 -10.63
C ARG A 251 15.21 -13.55 -9.64
N ILE A 252 14.16 -14.26 -10.03
CA ILE A 252 13.52 -15.26 -9.18
C ILE A 252 14.06 -16.64 -9.56
N MET A 253 14.37 -17.42 -8.53
CA MET A 253 14.79 -18.81 -8.66
C MET A 253 14.09 -19.64 -7.60
N PHE A 254 13.82 -20.90 -7.91
CA PHE A 254 13.25 -21.84 -6.95
C PHE A 254 14.39 -22.63 -6.29
N ARG A 255 14.57 -22.51 -4.97
CA ARG A 255 15.72 -23.05 -4.23
C ARG A 255 15.35 -24.32 -3.46
N GLN A 256 16.26 -25.28 -3.38
CA GLN A 256 16.09 -26.55 -2.68
C GLN A 256 17.39 -26.97 -2.00
N SER A 257 17.69 -26.38 -0.84
CA SER A 257 18.91 -26.68 -0.12
C SER A 257 18.69 -27.75 0.95
N LEU A 258 19.61 -28.70 1.06
CA LEU A 258 19.58 -29.76 2.07
C LEU A 258 20.95 -29.93 2.74
N PRO A 259 21.03 -30.09 4.06
CA PRO A 259 22.28 -30.37 4.74
C PRO A 259 22.71 -31.83 4.56
N TYR A 260 24.01 -32.13 4.64
CA TYR A 260 24.51 -33.50 4.51
C TYR A 260 25.65 -33.81 5.45
N GLY A 261 25.94 -35.10 5.60
CA GLY A 261 27.05 -35.61 6.40
C GLY A 261 26.96 -35.26 7.88
N THR A 262 28.02 -35.54 8.62
CA THR A 262 28.17 -35.14 10.02
C THR A 262 29.57 -34.62 10.24
N SER A 263 29.69 -33.39 10.74
CA SER A 263 30.98 -32.74 10.93
C SER A 263 31.80 -33.39 12.04
N ALA A 264 33.07 -33.66 11.74
CA ALA A 264 34.05 -34.13 12.73
C ALA A 264 34.50 -33.00 13.69
N THR A 265 34.56 -31.75 13.20
CA THR A 265 34.98 -30.56 13.97
C THR A 265 33.83 -29.92 14.74
N GLY A 266 32.57 -30.19 14.36
CA GLY A 266 31.37 -29.80 15.08
C GLY A 266 30.45 -30.98 15.36
N LYS A 267 30.83 -31.85 16.32
CA LYS A 267 30.07 -33.07 16.67
C LYS A 267 28.55 -32.79 16.82
N GLY A 268 27.74 -33.54 16.08
CA GLY A 268 26.27 -33.39 16.07
C GLY A 268 25.73 -32.32 15.12
N ARG A 269 26.58 -31.72 14.27
CA ARG A 269 26.21 -30.76 13.24
C ARG A 269 26.43 -31.35 11.84
N GLU A 270 25.73 -30.84 10.85
CA GLU A 270 25.87 -31.23 9.44
C GLU A 270 27.29 -30.93 8.91
N GLU A 271 27.83 -31.76 8.02
CA GLU A 271 29.13 -31.53 7.37
C GLU A 271 29.08 -30.40 6.34
N GLY A 272 27.98 -30.31 5.61
CA GLY A 272 27.85 -29.41 4.47
C GLY A 272 26.41 -29.14 4.06
N ILE A 273 26.24 -28.36 2.98
CA ILE A 273 24.95 -28.07 2.35
C ILE A 273 25.01 -28.39 0.86
N PHE A 274 24.03 -29.13 0.37
CA PHE A 274 23.68 -29.21 -1.05
C PHE A 274 22.75 -28.06 -1.38
N TYR A 275 23.16 -27.21 -2.31
CA TYR A 275 22.35 -26.13 -2.85
C TYR A 275 21.92 -26.47 -4.26
N LEU A 276 20.61 -26.41 -4.51
CA LEU A 276 20.03 -26.51 -5.84
C LEU A 276 19.14 -25.31 -6.09
N SER A 277 19.15 -24.80 -7.31
CA SER A 277 18.18 -23.80 -7.73
C SER A 277 17.73 -23.98 -9.17
N PHE A 278 16.47 -23.65 -9.44
CA PHE A 278 15.81 -23.78 -10.73
C PHE A 278 15.36 -22.43 -11.27
N ALA A 279 15.53 -22.22 -12.57
CA ALA A 279 15.16 -21.00 -13.28
C ALA A 279 14.88 -21.31 -14.75
N ASN A 280 14.09 -20.48 -15.42
CA ASN A 280 13.84 -20.62 -16.86
C ASN A 280 15.00 -20.12 -17.75
N THR A 281 16.03 -19.52 -17.16
CA THR A 281 17.27 -19.09 -17.81
C THR A 281 18.45 -19.17 -16.83
N THR A 282 19.65 -19.48 -17.33
CA THR A 282 20.89 -19.50 -16.54
C THR A 282 21.37 -18.11 -16.14
N ASN A 283 20.92 -17.06 -16.85
CA ASN A 283 21.22 -15.67 -16.50
C ASN A 283 20.74 -15.31 -15.08
N SER A 284 19.61 -15.87 -14.64
CA SER A 284 19.11 -15.68 -13.27
C SER A 284 20.10 -16.20 -12.22
N PHE A 285 20.74 -17.35 -12.47
CA PHE A 285 21.80 -17.86 -11.60
C PHE A 285 23.01 -16.94 -11.60
N ARG A 286 23.47 -16.55 -12.80
CA ARG A 286 24.67 -15.73 -12.97
C ARG A 286 24.56 -14.40 -12.23
N ASP A 287 23.46 -13.67 -12.41
CA ASP A 287 23.26 -12.36 -11.79
C ASP A 287 23.26 -12.47 -10.24
N VAL A 288 22.65 -13.52 -9.67
CA VAL A 288 22.66 -13.75 -8.21
C VAL A 288 24.05 -14.16 -7.73
N LEU A 289 24.74 -15.06 -8.43
CA LEU A 289 26.09 -15.48 -8.05
C LEU A 289 27.11 -14.33 -8.13
N GLU A 290 27.04 -13.49 -9.18
CA GLU A 290 27.85 -12.26 -9.33
C GLU A 290 27.64 -11.33 -8.14
N SER A 291 26.40 -11.19 -7.69
CA SER A 291 26.08 -10.47 -6.45
C SER A 291 26.72 -11.13 -5.23
N LEU A 292 26.56 -12.44 -5.00
CA LEU A 292 27.15 -13.09 -3.82
C LEU A 292 28.67 -12.87 -3.70
N VAL A 293 29.41 -12.81 -4.81
CA VAL A 293 30.88 -12.65 -4.83
C VAL A 293 31.37 -11.20 -4.84
N GLY A 294 30.48 -10.21 -4.77
CA GLY A 294 30.91 -8.80 -4.72
C GLY A 294 31.24 -8.16 -6.08
N ASN A 295 30.94 -8.83 -7.20
CA ASN A 295 31.25 -8.35 -8.55
C ASN A 295 29.97 -7.88 -9.26
N ASP A 296 29.18 -7.04 -8.59
CA ASP A 296 27.96 -6.44 -9.12
C ASP A 296 28.02 -4.90 -9.10
N ASP A 297 27.18 -4.27 -9.92
CA ASP A 297 27.06 -2.80 -10.02
C ASP A 297 26.54 -2.14 -8.71
N VAL A 298 26.27 -2.93 -7.67
CA VAL A 298 25.72 -2.51 -6.37
C VAL A 298 26.83 -2.06 -5.40
N ALA A 299 28.08 -2.45 -5.67
CA ALA A 299 29.24 -2.01 -4.88
C ALA A 299 29.74 -0.64 -5.36
N GLY A 300 29.90 0.31 -4.44
CA GLY A 300 30.61 1.57 -4.75
C GLY A 300 32.06 1.29 -5.15
N ALA A 301 32.67 2.18 -5.95
CA ALA A 301 34.08 2.03 -6.33
C ALA A 301 34.98 1.91 -5.08
N GLY A 302 35.55 0.72 -4.86
CA GLY A 302 36.39 0.39 -3.69
C GLY A 302 35.69 -0.35 -2.55
N GLU A 303 34.38 -0.62 -2.63
CA GLU A 303 33.67 -1.45 -1.65
C GLU A 303 33.81 -2.95 -1.98
N VAL A 304 34.22 -3.77 -1.02
CA VAL A 304 34.17 -5.25 -1.13
C VAL A 304 32.94 -5.75 -0.38
N THR A 305 31.86 -6.04 -1.11
CA THR A 305 30.55 -6.43 -0.55
C THR A 305 30.27 -7.94 -0.65
N VAL A 306 31.30 -8.77 -0.55
CA VAL A 306 31.17 -10.24 -0.59
C VAL A 306 30.27 -10.72 0.55
N ASP A 307 29.34 -11.61 0.20
CA ASP A 307 28.44 -12.29 1.13
C ASP A 307 29.21 -12.93 2.30
N LEU A 308 28.77 -12.66 3.52
CA LEU A 308 29.41 -13.17 4.73
C LEU A 308 29.36 -14.70 4.84
N LEU A 309 28.28 -15.34 4.37
CA LEU A 309 28.13 -16.79 4.38
C LEU A 309 29.22 -17.46 3.51
N LEU A 310 29.63 -16.83 2.40
CA LEU A 310 30.68 -17.37 1.52
C LEU A 310 32.06 -17.50 2.20
N ASN A 311 32.29 -16.79 3.32
CA ASN A 311 33.52 -16.93 4.11
C ASN A 311 33.48 -18.14 5.04
N THR A 312 32.31 -18.73 5.25
CA THR A 312 32.09 -19.87 6.17
C THR A 312 31.88 -21.19 5.44
N VAL A 313 32.00 -21.18 4.11
CA VAL A 313 31.80 -22.36 3.26
C VAL A 313 32.96 -22.56 2.29
N LYS A 314 33.22 -23.83 1.98
CA LYS A 314 34.19 -24.26 0.97
C LYS A 314 33.46 -25.04 -0.13
N PRO A 315 33.58 -24.64 -1.41
CA PRO A 315 32.93 -25.37 -2.48
C PRO A 315 33.67 -26.69 -2.75
N LEU A 316 32.92 -27.76 -2.99
CA LEU A 316 33.44 -29.09 -3.33
C LEU A 316 33.09 -29.48 -4.76
N GLU A 317 31.84 -29.27 -5.16
CA GLU A 317 31.31 -29.64 -6.47
C GLU A 317 30.26 -28.62 -6.92
N GLY A 318 30.02 -28.54 -8.23
CA GLY A 318 28.93 -27.73 -8.78
C GLY A 318 28.95 -27.62 -10.30
N THR A 319 27.79 -27.36 -10.90
CA THR A 319 27.62 -27.20 -12.36
C THR A 319 26.19 -26.75 -12.70
N TRP A 320 25.93 -26.47 -13.98
CA TRP A 320 24.59 -26.24 -14.54
C TRP A 320 24.04 -27.45 -15.28
N TRP A 321 22.73 -27.58 -15.28
CA TRP A 321 22.01 -28.70 -15.88
C TRP A 321 20.80 -28.18 -16.66
N TYR A 322 20.48 -28.86 -17.76
CA TYR A 322 19.17 -28.77 -18.38
C TYR A 322 18.27 -29.86 -17.79
N VAL A 323 17.14 -29.46 -17.22
CA VAL A 323 16.13 -30.36 -16.65
C VAL A 323 15.00 -30.48 -17.68
N PRO A 324 14.96 -31.56 -18.47
CA PRO A 324 13.93 -31.74 -19.49
C PRO A 324 12.55 -31.93 -18.88
N SER A 325 11.51 -31.63 -19.65
CA SER A 325 10.13 -31.88 -19.23
C SER A 325 9.85 -33.38 -19.08
N ALA A 326 8.78 -33.72 -18.35
CA ALA A 326 8.32 -35.11 -18.25
C ALA A 326 7.99 -35.70 -19.63
N GLU A 327 7.44 -34.86 -20.52
CA GLU A 327 7.14 -35.20 -21.91
C GLU A 327 8.41 -35.49 -22.72
N GLU A 328 9.46 -34.67 -22.57
CA GLU A 328 10.76 -34.90 -23.21
C GLU A 328 11.40 -36.23 -22.79
N LEU A 329 11.24 -36.63 -21.52
CA LEU A 329 11.73 -37.91 -21.01
C LEU A 329 10.82 -39.10 -21.34
N GLY A 330 9.61 -38.84 -21.85
CA GLY A 330 8.59 -39.85 -22.14
C GLY A 330 8.06 -40.54 -20.88
N VAL A 331 7.97 -39.81 -19.77
CA VAL A 331 7.43 -40.29 -18.48
C VAL A 331 6.01 -39.74 -18.32
N SER A 332 5.16 -40.42 -17.53
CA SER A 332 3.79 -39.99 -17.31
C SER A 332 3.71 -38.55 -16.78
N ILE A 333 2.98 -37.70 -17.51
CA ILE A 333 2.65 -36.32 -17.11
C ILE A 333 1.74 -36.40 -15.88
N SER A 334 1.95 -35.51 -14.90
CA SER A 334 1.11 -35.47 -13.72
C SER A 334 -0.33 -35.06 -14.07
N SER A 335 -1.33 -35.66 -13.41
CA SER A 335 -2.73 -35.25 -13.55
C SER A 335 -3.00 -33.83 -13.02
N SER A 336 -2.15 -33.35 -12.11
CA SER A 336 -2.21 -32.01 -11.52
C SER A 336 -0.80 -31.41 -11.35
N GLY A 337 -0.68 -30.08 -11.46
CA GLY A 337 0.57 -29.35 -11.20
C GLY A 337 0.83 -29.25 -9.70
N ASN A 338 1.18 -30.35 -9.03
CA ASN A 338 1.31 -30.40 -7.58
C ASN A 338 2.60 -29.74 -7.11
N PHE A 339 2.49 -28.52 -6.59
CA PHE A 339 3.48 -27.86 -5.76
C PHE A 339 2.83 -27.46 -4.43
N GLU A 340 3.65 -27.26 -3.41
CA GLU A 340 3.18 -26.94 -2.07
C GLU A 340 3.71 -25.58 -1.63
N VAL A 341 2.86 -24.82 -0.95
CA VAL A 341 3.28 -23.64 -0.21
C VAL A 341 4.13 -24.08 0.98
N ASN A 342 5.20 -23.34 1.27
CA ASN A 342 6.01 -23.59 2.45
C ASN A 342 5.14 -23.50 3.71
N GLU A 343 5.27 -24.44 4.64
CA GLU A 343 4.50 -24.48 5.89
C GLU A 343 4.60 -23.17 6.69
N TYR A 344 5.72 -22.46 6.61
CA TYR A 344 5.88 -21.13 7.22
C TYR A 344 4.82 -20.13 6.74
N TRP A 345 4.45 -20.18 5.47
CA TRP A 345 3.48 -19.28 4.85
C TRP A 345 2.05 -19.84 4.91
N ASN A 346 1.85 -21.14 5.13
CA ASN A 346 0.52 -21.77 5.11
C ASN A 346 -0.28 -21.51 6.40
N ILE A 347 -0.63 -20.25 6.65
CA ILE A 347 -1.36 -19.78 7.83
C ILE A 347 -2.72 -19.26 7.37
N SER A 348 -3.81 -19.81 7.91
CA SER A 348 -5.18 -19.42 7.55
C SER A 348 -6.10 -19.40 8.77
N ASN A 349 -7.21 -18.67 8.68
CA ASN A 349 -8.25 -18.67 9.70
C ASN A 349 -9.26 -19.78 9.38
N PRO A 350 -9.44 -20.80 10.23
CA PRO A 350 -10.35 -21.91 9.93
C PRO A 350 -11.82 -21.49 9.83
N ASN A 351 -12.19 -20.34 10.41
CA ASN A 351 -13.57 -19.85 10.46
C ASN A 351 -13.85 -18.72 9.46
N ASN A 352 -12.83 -18.23 8.74
CA ASN A 352 -12.99 -17.18 7.75
C ASN A 352 -12.19 -17.49 6.49
N PRO A 353 -12.82 -18.10 5.47
CA PRO A 353 -12.14 -18.52 4.24
C PRO A 353 -11.84 -17.37 3.27
N TYR A 354 -12.27 -16.14 3.58
CA TYR A 354 -11.97 -14.95 2.77
C TYR A 354 -10.70 -14.22 3.22
N LEU A 355 -10.24 -14.46 4.46
CA LEU A 355 -9.11 -13.75 5.06
C LEU A 355 -7.79 -14.47 4.82
N PHE A 356 -6.81 -13.74 4.28
CA PHE A 356 -5.45 -14.21 4.07
C PHE A 356 -4.47 -13.43 4.96
N TYR A 357 -3.52 -14.13 5.60
CA TYR A 357 -2.55 -13.49 6.50
C TYR A 357 -1.25 -13.07 5.82
N ASN A 358 -0.97 -13.61 4.63
CA ASN A 358 0.24 -13.30 3.88
C ASN A 358 0.04 -13.49 2.37
N GLU A 359 0.88 -12.84 1.58
CA GLU A 359 0.76 -12.82 0.12
C GLU A 359 1.08 -14.16 -0.54
N LYS A 360 1.95 -14.97 0.08
CA LYS A 360 2.40 -16.26 -0.48
C LYS A 360 1.27 -17.28 -0.44
N GLU A 361 0.57 -17.35 0.68
CA GLU A 361 -0.62 -18.19 0.87
C GLU A 361 -1.77 -17.75 -0.04
N TYR A 362 -2.04 -16.45 -0.12
CA TYR A 362 -3.03 -15.89 -1.04
C TYR A 362 -2.76 -16.32 -2.50
N LEU A 363 -1.56 -16.05 -3.03
CA LEU A 363 -1.23 -16.40 -4.42
C LEU A 363 -1.26 -17.92 -4.65
N TYR A 364 -0.84 -18.70 -3.65
CA TYR A 364 -0.94 -20.16 -3.71
C TYR A 364 -2.39 -20.61 -3.91
N ARG A 365 -3.31 -20.19 -3.04
CA ARG A 365 -4.72 -20.60 -3.08
C ARG A 365 -5.42 -20.13 -4.34
N MET A 366 -5.12 -18.93 -4.81
CA MET A 366 -5.67 -18.38 -6.05
C MET A 366 -5.20 -19.12 -7.31
N THR A 367 -4.02 -19.75 -7.30
CA THR A 367 -3.48 -20.43 -8.49
C THR A 367 -3.60 -21.95 -8.48
N SER A 368 -3.63 -22.55 -7.28
CA SER A 368 -3.63 -24.01 -7.09
C SER A 368 -4.96 -24.58 -6.56
N GLY A 369 -5.89 -23.70 -6.16
CA GLY A 369 -7.17 -24.07 -5.56
C GLY A 369 -7.20 -23.93 -4.04
N GLY A 370 -8.40 -24.02 -3.47
CA GLY A 370 -8.63 -23.84 -2.03
C GLY A 370 -9.11 -22.43 -1.64
N TYR A 371 -9.37 -21.55 -2.61
CA TYR A 371 -10.25 -20.40 -2.39
C TYR A 371 -11.71 -20.84 -2.40
N VAL A 372 -12.54 -20.23 -1.54
CA VAL A 372 -13.94 -20.62 -1.34
C VAL A 372 -14.80 -20.43 -2.60
N ASP A 373 -14.55 -19.36 -3.35
CA ASP A 373 -15.31 -19.00 -4.55
C ASP A 373 -14.45 -19.20 -5.81
N LEU A 374 -14.27 -20.45 -6.25
CA LEU A 374 -13.36 -20.79 -7.36
C LEU A 374 -13.73 -20.11 -8.70
N SER A 375 -15.00 -19.79 -8.93
CA SER A 375 -15.46 -19.04 -10.12
C SER A 375 -15.10 -17.56 -10.09
N GLU A 376 -14.69 -17.06 -8.92
CA GLU A 376 -14.43 -15.64 -8.68
C GLU A 376 -12.94 -15.33 -8.50
N VAL A 377 -12.06 -16.29 -8.80
CA VAL A 377 -10.61 -16.12 -8.77
C VAL A 377 -10.17 -15.11 -9.84
N PRO A 378 -9.24 -14.18 -9.53
CA PRO A 378 -8.71 -13.26 -10.53
C PRO A 378 -8.04 -13.98 -11.71
N THR A 379 -7.98 -13.32 -12.87
CA THR A 379 -7.34 -13.91 -14.04
C THR A 379 -5.83 -14.12 -13.81
N SER A 380 -5.22 -15.02 -14.57
CA SER A 380 -3.75 -15.22 -14.55
C SER A 380 -2.96 -13.93 -14.75
N ARG A 381 -3.47 -12.99 -15.57
CA ARG A 381 -2.83 -11.68 -15.76
C ARG A 381 -2.83 -10.88 -14.45
N VAL A 382 -3.97 -10.77 -13.79
CA VAL A 382 -4.11 -10.04 -12.51
C VAL A 382 -3.21 -10.67 -11.45
N LEU A 383 -3.18 -12.00 -11.34
CA LEU A 383 -2.33 -12.70 -10.38
C LEU A 383 -0.83 -12.48 -10.63
N ARG A 384 -0.38 -12.44 -11.90
CA ARG A 384 1.01 -12.05 -12.23
C ARG A 384 1.34 -10.62 -11.81
N LEU A 385 0.42 -9.68 -12.05
CA LEU A 385 0.60 -8.28 -11.69
C LEU A 385 0.60 -8.07 -10.16
N LEU A 386 -0.25 -8.80 -9.41
CA LEU A 386 -0.24 -8.82 -7.95
C LEU A 386 1.07 -9.40 -7.40
N GLY A 387 1.48 -10.57 -7.89
CA GLY A 387 2.76 -11.16 -7.48
C GLY A 387 3.93 -10.23 -7.77
N TYR A 388 3.87 -9.48 -8.87
CA TYR A 388 4.81 -8.42 -9.17
C TYR A 388 4.75 -7.24 -8.17
N ALA A 389 3.55 -6.73 -7.85
CA ALA A 389 3.35 -5.65 -6.88
C ALA A 389 3.90 -6.02 -5.49
N PHE A 390 3.59 -7.22 -4.97
CA PHE A 390 4.12 -7.67 -3.67
C PHE A 390 5.64 -7.75 -3.64
N ARG A 391 6.28 -8.15 -4.75
CA ARG A 391 7.75 -8.10 -4.87
C ARG A 391 8.28 -6.67 -4.83
N GLN A 392 7.59 -5.73 -5.48
CA GLN A 392 7.94 -4.31 -5.37
C GLN A 392 7.84 -3.80 -3.93
N TRP A 393 6.84 -4.24 -3.17
CA TRP A 393 6.72 -3.87 -1.76
C TRP A 393 7.87 -4.44 -0.93
N ASN A 394 8.18 -5.73 -1.13
CA ASN A 394 9.24 -6.44 -0.42
C ASN A 394 10.66 -5.90 -0.71
N ASP A 395 10.91 -5.30 -1.88
CA ASP A 395 12.20 -4.65 -2.19
C ASP A 395 12.65 -3.59 -1.18
N GLN A 396 11.70 -2.98 -0.47
CA GLN A 396 11.99 -1.90 0.46
C GLN A 396 12.70 -2.36 1.73
N TRP A 397 12.75 -3.67 1.97
CA TRP A 397 13.61 -4.26 2.98
C TRP A 397 15.09 -4.20 2.60
N PHE A 398 15.40 -4.11 1.30
CA PHE A 398 16.76 -4.17 0.77
C PHE A 398 17.25 -2.81 0.25
N ARG A 399 16.37 -1.97 -0.28
CA ARG A 399 16.78 -0.67 -0.82
C ARG A 399 15.81 0.45 -0.50
N GLU A 400 16.38 1.63 -0.41
CA GLU A 400 15.61 2.85 -0.33
C GLU A 400 15.00 3.18 -1.69
N ARG A 401 13.72 3.57 -1.68
CA ARG A 401 13.05 4.09 -2.87
C ARG A 401 12.88 5.58 -2.65
N ASP A 402 13.84 6.35 -3.14
CA ASP A 402 13.84 7.80 -3.04
C ASP A 402 13.23 8.47 -4.29
N VAL A 403 12.68 9.66 -4.11
CA VAL A 403 12.27 10.57 -5.18
C VAL A 403 13.22 11.78 -5.07
N PRO A 404 14.17 11.94 -6.01
CA PRO A 404 15.15 13.00 -5.92
C PRO A 404 14.48 14.39 -6.00
N PRO A 405 15.08 15.45 -5.44
CA PRO A 405 14.55 16.80 -5.56
C PRO A 405 14.41 17.24 -7.03
N ILE A 406 13.28 17.88 -7.35
CA ILE A 406 13.04 18.46 -8.67
C ILE A 406 13.75 19.82 -8.74
N LYS A 407 14.47 20.09 -9.83
CA LYS A 407 15.12 21.39 -10.03
C LYS A 407 14.06 22.50 -10.21
N HIS A 408 14.44 23.74 -9.88
CA HIS A 408 13.58 24.89 -10.10
C HIS A 408 13.19 25.05 -11.59
N LEU A 409 11.99 25.56 -11.88
CA LEU A 409 11.40 25.75 -13.22
C LEU A 409 12.38 26.32 -14.24
N GLU A 410 13.18 27.31 -13.83
CA GLU A 410 14.18 27.99 -14.67
C GLU A 410 15.17 27.03 -15.33
N ASN A 411 15.57 25.96 -14.63
CA ASN A 411 16.53 24.97 -15.13
C ASN A 411 16.02 24.18 -16.34
N TYR A 412 14.71 24.22 -16.60
CA TYR A 412 14.07 23.53 -17.72
C TYR A 412 13.66 24.47 -18.86
N LEU A 413 13.94 25.77 -18.72
CA LEU A 413 13.67 26.79 -19.73
C LEU A 413 14.92 27.09 -20.56
N LYS A 414 14.72 27.54 -21.79
CA LYS A 414 15.82 28.12 -22.57
C LYS A 414 16.24 29.45 -21.92
N PRO A 415 17.54 29.80 -21.87
CA PRO A 415 18.00 31.03 -21.21
C PRO A 415 17.23 32.29 -21.65
N GLN A 416 16.94 32.45 -22.94
CA GLN A 416 16.21 33.61 -23.47
C GLN A 416 14.73 33.68 -23.06
N ARG A 417 14.20 32.63 -22.42
CA ARG A 417 12.79 32.55 -21.97
C ARG A 417 12.63 32.62 -20.46
N VAL A 418 13.72 32.52 -19.69
CA VAL A 418 13.69 32.50 -18.23
C VAL A 418 13.00 33.75 -17.70
N GLU A 419 13.55 34.93 -17.99
CA GLU A 419 13.02 36.21 -17.52
C GLU A 419 11.54 36.41 -17.92
N LYS A 420 11.21 36.14 -19.19
CA LYS A 420 9.83 36.27 -19.70
C LYS A 420 8.85 35.37 -18.95
N VAL A 421 9.23 34.15 -18.60
CA VAL A 421 8.35 33.21 -17.87
C VAL A 421 8.27 33.57 -16.40
N MET A 422 9.40 33.93 -15.80
CA MET A 422 9.47 34.25 -14.37
C MET A 422 8.71 35.55 -14.06
N ASN A 423 8.58 36.48 -15.01
CA ASN A 423 7.76 37.68 -14.86
C ASN A 423 6.26 37.48 -15.10
N GLN A 424 5.79 36.25 -15.33
CA GLN A 424 4.35 35.94 -15.40
C GLN A 424 3.79 35.63 -14.00
N SER A 425 2.46 35.66 -13.87
CA SER A 425 1.76 35.30 -12.64
C SER A 425 2.11 33.90 -12.15
N VAL A 426 1.99 33.68 -10.84
CA VAL A 426 2.23 32.38 -10.19
C VAL A 426 1.40 31.28 -10.83
N LEU A 427 0.14 31.59 -11.18
CA LEU A 427 -0.77 30.69 -11.89
C LEU A 427 -0.21 30.17 -13.22
N ILE A 428 0.35 31.07 -14.05
CA ILE A 428 0.98 30.70 -15.32
C ILE A 428 2.28 29.91 -15.11
N ARG A 429 3.08 30.26 -14.08
CA ARG A 429 4.31 29.53 -13.74
C ARG A 429 4.01 28.11 -13.24
N LYS A 430 3.02 27.91 -12.36
CA LYS A 430 2.51 26.59 -11.94
C LYS A 430 2.01 25.78 -13.13
N ALA A 431 1.23 26.36 -14.04
CA ALA A 431 0.78 25.62 -15.23
C ALA A 431 1.95 25.18 -16.13
N LYS A 432 2.99 26.01 -16.29
CA LYS A 432 4.19 25.62 -17.02
C LYS A 432 5.00 24.55 -16.29
N SER A 433 5.10 24.60 -14.97
CA SER A 433 5.78 23.58 -14.17
C SER A 433 5.06 22.24 -14.32
N ILE A 434 3.72 22.20 -14.20
CA ILE A 434 2.87 21.03 -14.48
C ILE A 434 3.18 20.45 -15.86
N LYS A 435 3.12 21.28 -16.91
CA LYS A 435 3.38 20.82 -18.28
C LYS A 435 4.79 20.25 -18.45
N ILE A 436 5.81 20.90 -17.90
CA ILE A 436 7.20 20.44 -18.00
C ILE A 436 7.38 19.14 -17.23
N CYS A 437 6.87 19.05 -16.01
CA CYS A 437 6.89 17.85 -15.19
C CYS A 437 6.33 16.65 -15.95
N LEU A 438 5.08 16.77 -16.41
CA LEU A 438 4.36 15.68 -17.08
C LEU A 438 4.92 15.30 -18.45
N SER A 439 5.69 16.18 -19.11
CA SER A 439 6.16 15.94 -20.49
C SER A 439 7.67 15.75 -20.67
N LYS A 440 8.48 16.12 -19.69
CA LYS A 440 9.95 16.13 -19.81
C LYS A 440 10.72 15.71 -18.56
N VAL A 441 10.10 15.67 -17.39
CA VAL A 441 10.78 15.31 -16.13
C VAL A 441 10.33 13.93 -15.69
N PHE A 442 9.02 13.73 -15.56
CA PHE A 442 8.45 12.45 -15.14
C PHE A 442 8.34 11.48 -16.29
N THR A 443 8.14 11.96 -17.53
CA THR A 443 8.03 11.12 -18.72
C THR A 443 8.74 11.79 -19.91
N SER A 444 9.03 11.02 -20.96
CA SER A 444 9.66 11.53 -22.19
C SER A 444 9.31 10.69 -23.42
N ASN A 445 9.26 11.32 -24.59
CA ASN A 445 9.17 10.63 -25.88
C ASN A 445 10.54 10.47 -26.57
N ARG A 446 11.64 10.89 -25.92
CA ARG A 446 12.99 10.74 -26.49
C ARG A 446 13.52 9.35 -26.14
N VAL A 447 13.83 8.54 -27.15
CA VAL A 447 14.42 7.20 -26.98
C VAL A 447 15.61 7.19 -26.02
N LYS A 448 16.52 8.17 -26.13
CA LYS A 448 17.66 8.28 -25.22
C LYS A 448 17.27 8.38 -23.74
N ASP A 449 16.16 9.05 -23.41
CA ASP A 449 15.70 9.21 -22.04
C ASP A 449 14.97 7.95 -21.56
N MET A 450 14.31 7.23 -22.49
CA MET A 450 13.67 5.95 -22.19
C MET A 450 14.70 4.91 -21.74
N ASP A 451 15.95 5.02 -22.17
CA ASP A 451 16.99 4.04 -21.83
C ASP A 451 17.97 4.52 -20.74
N ASP A 452 17.95 5.82 -20.45
CA ASP A 452 18.86 6.44 -19.48
C ASP A 452 18.36 6.24 -18.05
N SER A 453 19.11 5.50 -17.24
CA SER A 453 18.78 5.30 -15.82
C SER A 453 18.83 6.57 -14.98
N GLU A 454 19.57 7.60 -15.41
CA GLU A 454 19.66 8.89 -14.73
C GLU A 454 18.55 9.87 -15.12
N PHE A 455 17.75 9.54 -16.14
CA PHE A 455 16.54 10.29 -16.43
C PHE A 455 15.63 10.29 -15.20
N TYR A 456 15.16 11.47 -14.77
CA TYR A 456 14.42 11.63 -13.52
C TYR A 456 13.24 10.65 -13.41
N GLY A 457 12.43 10.50 -14.47
CA GLY A 457 11.30 9.57 -14.48
C GLY A 457 11.71 8.12 -14.25
N ASN A 458 12.87 7.69 -14.73
CA ASN A 458 13.38 6.34 -14.49
C ASN A 458 13.96 6.23 -13.07
N LYS A 459 14.78 7.19 -12.65
CA LYS A 459 15.39 7.24 -11.32
C LYS A 459 14.36 7.27 -10.18
N ALA A 460 13.26 8.01 -10.38
CA ALA A 460 12.15 8.12 -9.44
C ALA A 460 11.09 7.00 -9.60
N ASP A 461 11.32 6.02 -10.48
CA ASP A 461 10.41 4.89 -10.78
C ASP A 461 9.02 5.34 -11.31
N LEU A 462 8.93 6.46 -12.02
CA LEU A 462 7.69 7.07 -12.52
C LEU A 462 7.38 6.76 -14.00
N PHE A 463 8.33 6.15 -14.74
CA PHE A 463 8.22 5.94 -16.18
C PHE A 463 8.69 4.53 -16.61
N ASN A 464 7.79 3.56 -16.54
CA ASN A 464 8.03 2.18 -16.94
C ASN A 464 6.70 1.46 -17.18
N ILE A 465 6.74 0.32 -17.89
CA ILE A 465 5.57 -0.50 -18.19
C ILE A 465 5.91 -1.96 -17.94
N HIS A 466 5.04 -2.66 -17.21
CA HIS A 466 5.08 -4.12 -17.19
C HIS A 466 4.25 -4.65 -18.37
N PRO A 467 4.74 -5.61 -19.19
CA PRO A 467 4.09 -5.97 -20.45
C PRO A 467 2.70 -6.61 -20.32
N ASP A 468 2.36 -7.14 -19.13
CA ASP A 468 1.01 -7.62 -18.80
C ASP A 468 0.04 -6.52 -18.33
N GLU A 469 0.48 -5.28 -18.10
CA GLU A 469 -0.41 -4.18 -17.69
C GLU A 469 -1.43 -3.88 -18.80
N MET A 470 -2.71 -3.72 -18.43
CA MET A 470 -3.74 -3.19 -19.33
C MET A 470 -3.86 -1.68 -19.23
N ILE A 471 -3.65 -1.15 -18.01
CA ILE A 471 -3.73 0.26 -17.66
C ILE A 471 -2.34 0.70 -17.20
N VAL A 472 -1.81 1.76 -17.81
CA VAL A 472 -0.44 2.25 -17.59
C VAL A 472 -0.41 3.66 -17.00
N GLY A 473 0.71 4.01 -16.38
CA GLY A 473 0.87 5.18 -15.52
C GLY A 473 1.45 4.75 -14.17
N ARG A 474 2.01 5.68 -13.40
CA ARG A 474 2.58 5.36 -12.08
C ARG A 474 2.20 6.43 -11.07
N MET A 475 1.73 5.98 -9.90
CA MET A 475 1.54 6.85 -8.74
C MET A 475 2.90 7.26 -8.15
N PRO A 476 3.03 8.48 -7.60
CA PRO A 476 4.25 8.95 -6.98
C PRO A 476 4.63 8.12 -5.75
N ASN A 477 5.92 8.10 -5.44
CA ASN A 477 6.48 7.29 -4.36
C ASN A 477 6.58 8.06 -3.01
N PHE A 478 5.84 9.16 -2.88
CA PHE A 478 5.57 9.93 -1.65
C PHE A 478 4.12 9.68 -1.20
N GLY A 479 3.68 10.08 -0.01
CA GLY A 479 2.34 9.80 0.54
C GLY A 479 2.00 10.78 1.67
N LEU A 480 0.75 10.82 2.16
CA LEU A 480 0.31 11.85 3.13
C LEU A 480 1.20 11.90 4.38
N GLY A 481 1.57 10.75 4.93
CA GLY A 481 2.41 10.64 6.12
C GLY A 481 3.89 10.95 5.90
N ILE A 482 4.38 10.97 4.65
CA ILE A 482 5.80 11.22 4.34
C ILE A 482 6.04 12.54 3.60
N GLY A 483 5.00 13.35 3.39
CA GLY A 483 5.05 14.59 2.63
C GLY A 483 5.05 14.37 1.11
N LYS A 484 5.30 15.43 0.33
CA LYS A 484 5.23 15.39 -1.14
C LYS A 484 6.26 16.30 -1.79
N VAL A 485 6.49 16.09 -3.09
CA VAL A 485 7.46 16.86 -3.88
C VAL A 485 6.73 17.58 -5.01
N ALA A 486 7.01 18.87 -5.16
CA ALA A 486 6.56 19.68 -6.29
C ALA A 486 7.75 20.41 -6.92
N MET A 487 7.66 20.72 -8.22
CA MET A 487 8.67 21.54 -8.90
C MET A 487 8.63 22.96 -8.32
N PRO A 488 9.77 23.49 -7.81
CA PRO A 488 9.84 24.88 -7.38
C PRO A 488 9.62 25.85 -8.56
N TYR A 489 8.82 26.89 -8.35
CA TYR A 489 8.52 27.88 -9.38
C TYR A 489 8.34 29.30 -8.84
N LEU A 490 8.38 29.50 -7.52
CA LEU A 490 8.41 30.83 -6.89
C LEU A 490 9.78 31.47 -7.08
N LYS A 491 9.83 32.78 -7.25
CA LYS A 491 11.11 33.50 -7.36
C LYS A 491 11.87 33.38 -6.04
N GLU A 492 13.14 33.00 -6.14
CA GLU A 492 14.05 33.05 -4.99
C GLU A 492 14.12 34.48 -4.43
N GLY A 493 14.14 34.63 -3.10
CA GLY A 493 13.99 35.93 -2.42
C GLY A 493 12.58 36.19 -1.91
N ASN A 494 11.97 37.32 -2.29
CA ASN A 494 10.74 37.83 -1.67
C ASN A 494 9.54 36.87 -1.81
N GLU A 495 9.23 36.31 -2.98
CA GLU A 495 8.03 35.45 -3.14
C GLU A 495 8.09 34.19 -2.26
N LYS A 496 9.26 33.54 -2.21
CA LYS A 496 9.48 32.35 -1.39
C LYS A 496 9.47 32.68 0.11
N MET A 497 10.04 33.83 0.50
CA MET A 497 9.99 34.30 1.87
C MET A 497 8.57 34.68 2.29
N ASP A 498 7.81 35.36 1.43
CA ASP A 498 6.41 35.73 1.67
C ASP A 498 5.52 34.48 1.82
N ALA A 499 5.75 33.47 0.99
CA ALA A 499 5.09 32.17 1.12
C ALA A 499 5.44 31.52 2.46
N PHE A 500 6.73 31.47 2.83
CA PHE A 500 7.20 30.93 4.10
C PHE A 500 6.57 31.64 5.31
N MET A 501 6.49 32.97 5.30
CA MET A 501 5.87 33.77 6.37
C MET A 501 4.37 33.49 6.53
N LYS A 502 3.70 33.04 5.47
CA LYS A 502 2.31 32.57 5.48
C LYS A 502 2.17 31.09 5.86
N GLY A 503 3.29 30.39 6.12
CA GLY A 503 3.30 28.94 6.34
C GLY A 503 3.00 28.13 5.08
N LEU A 504 3.26 28.69 3.89
CA LEU A 504 2.92 28.10 2.58
C LEU A 504 4.15 27.85 1.70
N SER A 505 3.99 26.99 0.70
CA SER A 505 5.01 26.67 -0.31
C SER A 505 4.36 26.12 -1.60
N GLU A 506 5.16 25.77 -2.61
CA GLU A 506 4.68 25.09 -3.81
C GLU A 506 4.09 23.69 -3.54
N THR A 507 4.30 23.13 -2.35
CA THR A 507 3.67 21.88 -1.91
C THR A 507 2.41 22.15 -1.06
N SER A 508 1.93 23.39 -0.94
CA SER A 508 0.72 23.69 -0.15
C SER A 508 -0.61 23.28 -0.77
N ALA A 509 -0.63 22.62 -1.93
CA ALA A 509 -1.90 22.16 -2.52
C ALA A 509 -2.68 21.33 -1.48
N THR A 510 -3.89 21.77 -1.13
CA THR A 510 -4.64 21.25 0.01
C THR A 510 -4.97 19.78 -0.19
N GLY A 511 -5.37 19.38 -1.40
CA GLY A 511 -6.03 18.09 -1.60
C GLY A 511 -7.44 18.10 -1.02
N HIS A 512 -7.97 16.92 -0.69
CA HIS A 512 -9.36 16.75 -0.26
C HIS A 512 -10.40 17.30 -1.25
N VAL A 513 -10.31 16.82 -2.49
CA VAL A 513 -11.18 17.25 -3.58
C VAL A 513 -11.45 16.05 -4.48
N ILE A 514 -12.70 15.91 -4.91
CA ILE A 514 -13.12 14.95 -5.94
C ILE A 514 -13.23 15.70 -7.27
N PRO A 515 -12.39 15.40 -8.28
CA PRO A 515 -12.46 16.06 -9.58
C PRO A 515 -13.67 15.59 -10.40
N ASN A 516 -14.21 16.47 -11.26
CA ASN A 516 -15.22 16.12 -12.26
C ASN A 516 -14.56 15.45 -13.46
N ILE A 517 -14.13 14.20 -13.28
CA ILE A 517 -13.46 13.43 -14.34
C ILE A 517 -14.40 13.18 -15.53
N ASP A 518 -15.72 13.16 -15.33
CA ASP A 518 -16.69 13.00 -16.41
C ASP A 518 -16.53 14.08 -17.50
N THR A 519 -16.20 15.32 -17.13
CA THR A 519 -15.88 16.39 -18.09
C THR A 519 -14.82 15.97 -19.10
N ILE A 520 -13.73 15.31 -18.64
CA ILE A 520 -12.67 14.82 -19.53
C ILE A 520 -13.11 13.57 -20.30
N LEU A 521 -13.89 12.68 -19.69
CA LEU A 521 -14.40 11.47 -20.37
C LEU A 521 -15.32 11.82 -21.54
N GLN A 522 -16.23 12.79 -21.37
CA GLN A 522 -17.17 13.19 -22.41
C GLN A 522 -16.50 13.95 -23.56
N LYS A 523 -15.56 14.84 -23.23
CA LYS A 523 -14.96 15.78 -24.19
C LYS A 523 -13.65 15.28 -24.81
N GLY A 524 -12.94 14.39 -24.12
CA GLY A 524 -11.55 14.05 -24.42
C GLY A 524 -10.58 15.22 -24.15
N VAL A 525 -9.29 14.92 -23.96
CA VAL A 525 -8.29 15.92 -23.56
C VAL A 525 -8.16 17.05 -24.60
N SER A 526 -8.06 16.71 -25.89
CA SER A 526 -7.91 17.70 -26.95
C SER A 526 -9.21 18.45 -27.26
N GLY A 527 -10.36 17.77 -27.20
CA GLY A 527 -11.67 18.40 -27.35
C GLY A 527 -11.90 19.45 -26.28
N TYR A 528 -11.57 19.12 -25.03
CA TYR A 528 -11.72 20.06 -23.92
C TYR A 528 -10.76 21.25 -24.00
N ILE A 529 -9.52 21.04 -24.46
CA ILE A 529 -8.58 22.14 -24.73
C ILE A 529 -9.16 23.12 -25.77
N MET A 530 -9.84 22.64 -26.81
CA MET A 530 -10.45 23.51 -27.83
C MET A 530 -11.61 24.31 -27.25
N GLU A 531 -12.49 23.68 -26.48
CA GLU A 531 -13.60 24.39 -25.80
C GLU A 531 -13.08 25.50 -24.88
N LEU A 532 -12.01 25.25 -24.12
CA LEU A 532 -11.40 26.28 -23.27
C LEU A 532 -10.75 27.42 -24.07
N VAL A 533 -10.28 27.16 -25.29
CA VAL A 533 -9.79 28.24 -26.18
C VAL A 533 -10.93 29.15 -26.59
N ASP A 534 -12.11 28.60 -26.87
CA ASP A 534 -13.30 29.35 -27.27
C ASP A 534 -13.91 30.13 -26.10
N LYS A 535 -13.81 29.58 -24.87
CA LYS A 535 -14.24 30.23 -23.62
C LYS A 535 -13.27 31.29 -23.08
N LYS A 536 -12.19 31.60 -23.80
CA LYS A 536 -11.19 32.56 -23.35
C LYS A 536 -11.78 33.98 -23.39
N GLY A 537 -12.35 34.41 -22.27
CA GLY A 537 -12.96 35.73 -22.12
C GLY A 537 -11.99 36.91 -22.33
N SER A 538 -12.55 38.12 -22.26
CA SER A 538 -11.80 39.36 -22.49
C SER A 538 -11.12 39.92 -21.23
N GLY A 539 -11.52 39.48 -20.03
CA GLY A 539 -10.95 39.93 -18.76
C GLY A 539 -9.54 39.39 -18.52
N VAL A 540 -8.66 40.18 -17.91
CA VAL A 540 -7.24 39.78 -17.70
C VAL A 540 -7.12 38.54 -16.81
N VAL A 541 -7.83 38.51 -15.67
CA VAL A 541 -7.77 37.40 -14.69
C VAL A 541 -8.29 36.10 -15.29
N GLU A 542 -9.52 36.14 -15.82
CA GLU A 542 -10.16 35.01 -16.52
C GLU A 542 -9.27 34.47 -17.65
N LYS A 543 -8.70 35.37 -18.47
CA LYS A 543 -7.81 35.01 -19.57
C LYS A 543 -6.55 34.30 -19.08
N GLU A 544 -5.97 34.72 -17.97
CA GLU A 544 -4.81 34.06 -17.36
C GLU A 544 -5.18 32.67 -16.82
N PHE A 545 -6.30 32.56 -16.08
CA PHE A 545 -6.79 31.30 -15.54
C PHE A 545 -7.08 30.27 -16.62
N ILE A 546 -7.88 30.62 -17.63
CA ILE A 546 -8.20 29.70 -18.73
C ILE A 546 -6.92 29.32 -19.51
N THR A 547 -5.99 30.27 -19.70
CA THR A 547 -4.68 29.96 -20.31
C THR A 547 -3.88 28.95 -19.48
N SER A 548 -3.91 29.07 -18.15
CA SER A 548 -3.22 28.15 -17.24
C SER A 548 -3.83 26.73 -17.29
N CYS A 549 -5.16 26.61 -17.36
CA CYS A 549 -5.87 25.34 -17.56
C CYS A 549 -5.44 24.66 -18.86
N ILE A 550 -5.44 25.41 -19.98
CA ILE A 550 -5.02 24.91 -21.30
C ILE A 550 -3.56 24.41 -21.29
N ILE A 551 -2.65 25.14 -20.62
CA ILE A 551 -1.24 24.74 -20.52
C ILE A 551 -1.11 23.43 -19.73
N SER A 552 -1.86 23.30 -18.64
CA SER A 552 -1.84 22.12 -17.76
C SER A 552 -2.40 20.88 -18.48
N LEU A 553 -3.53 21.00 -19.16
CA LEU A 553 -4.12 19.92 -19.98
C LEU A 553 -3.22 19.50 -21.14
N LYS A 554 -2.45 20.43 -21.73
CA LYS A 554 -1.38 20.07 -22.70
C LYS A 554 -0.27 19.24 -22.07
N GLY A 555 -0.06 19.35 -20.76
CA GLY A 555 0.81 18.45 -19.98
C GLY A 555 0.26 17.02 -19.94
N VAL A 556 -1.01 16.85 -19.57
CA VAL A 556 -1.71 15.55 -19.58
C VAL A 556 -1.69 14.91 -20.96
N ARG A 557 -1.97 15.69 -22.01
CA ARG A 557 -1.88 15.21 -23.39
C ARG A 557 -0.50 14.68 -23.75
N ASN A 558 0.56 15.37 -23.32
CA ASN A 558 1.92 14.93 -23.59
C ASN A 558 2.32 13.70 -22.76
N TYR A 559 1.78 13.57 -21.53
CA TYR A 559 1.96 12.36 -20.71
C TYR A 559 1.44 11.13 -21.44
N LEU A 560 0.23 11.22 -22.01
CA LEU A 560 -0.37 10.16 -22.84
C LEU A 560 0.54 9.77 -24.01
N LEU A 561 0.98 10.76 -24.80
CA LEU A 561 1.87 10.54 -25.96
C LEU A 561 3.23 9.94 -25.55
N ASN A 562 3.78 10.32 -24.39
CA ASN A 562 5.06 9.80 -23.91
C ASN A 562 4.94 8.32 -23.50
N TYR A 563 3.84 7.92 -22.84
CA TYR A 563 3.58 6.51 -22.55
C TYR A 563 3.28 5.70 -23.81
N ALA A 564 2.61 6.29 -24.81
CA ALA A 564 2.44 5.65 -26.11
C ALA A 564 3.78 5.34 -26.78
N ALA A 565 4.70 6.32 -26.76
CA ALA A 565 6.05 6.16 -27.30
C ALA A 565 6.86 5.10 -26.53
N LEU A 566 6.75 5.05 -25.20
CA LEU A 566 7.41 4.01 -24.38
C LEU A 566 6.88 2.61 -24.70
N ALA A 567 5.56 2.46 -24.84
CA ALA A 567 4.95 1.17 -25.15
C ALA A 567 5.40 0.63 -26.52
N ARG A 568 5.47 1.50 -27.56
CA ARG A 568 6.04 1.14 -28.87
C ARG A 568 7.50 0.75 -28.77
N HIS A 569 8.28 1.56 -28.06
CA HIS A 569 9.69 1.31 -27.84
C HIS A 569 9.95 -0.06 -27.23
N LEU A 570 9.16 -0.43 -26.21
CA LEU A 570 9.23 -1.76 -25.58
C LEU A 570 8.75 -2.90 -26.50
N ALA A 571 7.77 -2.66 -27.37
CA ALA A 571 7.28 -3.65 -28.32
C ALA A 571 8.24 -3.92 -29.49
N GLU A 572 8.91 -2.87 -29.98
CA GLU A 572 9.80 -2.89 -31.16
C GLU A 572 11.24 -3.31 -30.82
N THR A 573 11.70 -3.06 -29.59
CA THR A 573 13.07 -3.37 -29.19
C THR A 573 13.25 -4.88 -29.02
N GLN A 574 14.04 -5.49 -29.91
CA GLN A 574 14.47 -6.89 -29.74
C GLN A 574 15.53 -6.98 -28.63
N PRO A 575 15.41 -7.91 -27.65
CA PRO A 575 16.33 -8.03 -26.50
C PRO A 575 17.81 -8.11 -26.91
N GLU A 576 18.04 -8.75 -28.05
CA GLU A 576 19.34 -9.11 -28.61
C GLU A 576 20.14 -7.89 -29.08
N LYS A 577 19.47 -6.75 -29.33
CA LYS A 577 20.10 -5.52 -29.83
C LYS A 577 20.58 -4.57 -28.71
N ARG A 578 20.27 -4.85 -27.44
CA ARG A 578 20.68 -4.02 -26.30
C ARG A 578 21.48 -4.76 -25.25
N ASN A 579 20.94 -5.87 -24.75
CA ASN A 579 21.56 -6.65 -23.69
C ASN A 579 21.00 -8.09 -23.73
N PRO A 580 21.83 -9.11 -24.03
CA PRO A 580 21.40 -10.50 -24.10
C PRO A 580 20.91 -11.08 -22.75
N ARG A 581 21.02 -10.34 -21.64
CA ARG A 581 20.46 -10.71 -20.32
C ARG A 581 19.04 -10.16 -20.05
N GLU A 582 18.40 -9.47 -20.99
CA GLU A 582 17.02 -8.99 -20.84
C GLU A 582 15.98 -10.11 -21.05
N TYR A 583 14.89 -10.06 -20.27
CA TYR A 583 13.78 -11.00 -20.44
C TYR A 583 13.05 -10.74 -21.77
N PRO A 584 12.93 -11.77 -22.65
CA PRO A 584 12.22 -11.62 -23.91
C PRO A 584 10.71 -11.48 -23.67
N PHE A 585 10.08 -10.56 -24.39
CA PHE A 585 8.62 -10.46 -24.42
C PHE A 585 8.02 -11.45 -25.41
N THR A 586 6.92 -12.05 -24.98
CA THR A 586 6.07 -12.94 -25.78
C THR A 586 5.31 -12.14 -26.85
N ASP A 587 4.84 -12.79 -27.92
CA ASP A 587 4.06 -12.10 -28.96
C ASP A 587 2.79 -11.45 -28.38
N ALA A 588 2.09 -12.12 -27.47
CA ALA A 588 0.90 -11.55 -26.82
C ALA A 588 1.22 -10.33 -25.95
N GLN A 589 2.40 -10.31 -25.31
CA GLN A 589 2.88 -9.15 -24.55
C GLN A 589 3.26 -7.99 -25.47
N ARG A 590 3.90 -8.25 -26.60
CA ARG A 590 4.21 -7.23 -27.61
C ARG A 590 2.93 -6.66 -28.22
N GLU A 591 1.97 -7.52 -28.56
CA GLU A 591 0.65 -7.09 -29.03
C GLU A 591 -0.06 -6.24 -27.97
N ASN A 592 -0.01 -6.64 -26.69
CA ASN A 592 -0.57 -5.85 -25.60
C ASN A 592 0.08 -4.46 -25.49
N LEU A 593 1.41 -4.37 -25.60
CA LEU A 593 2.14 -3.09 -25.62
C LEU A 593 1.74 -2.22 -26.82
N ILE A 594 1.53 -2.80 -28.00
CA ILE A 594 1.04 -2.07 -29.18
C ILE A 594 -0.38 -1.54 -28.92
N ARG A 595 -1.28 -2.37 -28.35
CA ARG A 595 -2.63 -1.93 -27.97
C ARG A 595 -2.61 -0.79 -26.95
N ILE A 596 -1.69 -0.83 -25.97
CA ILE A 596 -1.47 0.28 -25.04
C ILE A 596 -1.04 1.53 -25.81
N ALA A 597 -0.08 1.42 -26.74
CA ALA A 597 0.40 2.55 -27.51
C ALA A 597 -0.73 3.23 -28.30
N ASP A 598 -1.54 2.43 -29.00
CA ASP A 598 -2.65 2.93 -29.81
C ASP A 598 -3.74 3.56 -28.95
N ARG A 599 -4.05 2.97 -27.79
CA ARG A 599 -4.97 3.55 -26.80
C ARG A 599 -4.48 4.92 -26.32
N MET A 600 -3.22 5.01 -25.91
CA MET A 600 -2.66 6.23 -25.33
C MET A 600 -2.60 7.37 -26.37
N ASP A 601 -2.26 7.06 -27.63
CA ASP A 601 -2.31 8.03 -28.74
C ASP A 601 -3.74 8.47 -29.06
N SER A 602 -4.69 7.53 -29.06
CA SER A 602 -6.10 7.82 -29.26
C SER A 602 -6.61 8.77 -28.17
N LEU A 603 -6.40 8.44 -26.90
CA LEU A 603 -6.82 9.24 -25.74
C LEU A 603 -6.18 10.65 -25.70
N ALA A 604 -5.00 10.83 -26.30
CA ALA A 604 -4.37 12.14 -26.40
C ALA A 604 -5.17 13.10 -27.32
N THR A 605 -5.96 12.57 -28.26
CA THR A 605 -6.61 13.36 -29.32
C THR A 605 -8.13 13.19 -29.38
N LYS A 606 -8.66 12.07 -28.92
CA LYS A 606 -10.07 11.66 -28.99
C LYS A 606 -10.62 11.36 -27.60
N LYS A 607 -11.95 11.27 -27.52
CA LYS A 607 -12.65 10.75 -26.34
C LYS A 607 -12.46 9.22 -26.21
N PRO A 608 -12.53 8.64 -25.00
CA PRO A 608 -12.54 7.19 -24.83
C PRO A 608 -13.67 6.54 -25.63
N GLN A 609 -13.40 5.38 -26.24
CA GLN A 609 -14.35 4.66 -27.10
C GLN A 609 -14.77 3.30 -26.51
N SER A 610 -14.09 2.85 -25.46
CA SER A 610 -14.32 1.56 -24.81
C SER A 610 -14.16 1.65 -23.30
N PHE A 611 -14.59 0.61 -22.58
CA PHE A 611 -14.46 0.52 -21.13
C PHE A 611 -13.00 0.66 -20.65
N VAL A 612 -12.05 0.00 -21.32
CA VAL A 612 -10.61 0.11 -20.99
C VAL A 612 -10.04 1.50 -21.29
N ASP A 613 -10.52 2.18 -22.33
CA ASP A 613 -10.10 3.55 -22.63
C ASP A 613 -10.55 4.53 -21.55
N ALA A 614 -11.79 4.38 -21.08
CA ALA A 614 -12.33 5.18 -20.00
C ALA A 614 -11.56 4.94 -18.69
N ALA A 615 -11.34 3.67 -18.31
CA ALA A 615 -10.56 3.31 -17.13
C ALA A 615 -9.11 3.84 -17.20
N GLN A 616 -8.46 3.75 -18.36
CA GLN A 616 -7.14 4.32 -18.61
C GLN A 616 -7.15 5.85 -18.46
N LEU A 617 -8.15 6.54 -18.98
CA LEU A 617 -8.21 8.01 -18.91
C LEU A 617 -8.49 8.49 -17.47
N VAL A 618 -9.37 7.82 -16.73
CA VAL A 618 -9.58 8.05 -15.27
C VAL A 618 -8.25 7.91 -14.54
N PHE A 619 -7.55 6.78 -14.71
CA PHE A 619 -6.26 6.54 -14.03
C PHE A 619 -5.19 7.57 -14.44
N THR A 620 -5.16 7.96 -15.72
CA THR A 620 -4.20 8.96 -16.24
C THR A 620 -4.39 10.32 -15.56
N VAL A 621 -5.62 10.80 -15.48
CA VAL A 621 -5.92 12.09 -14.83
C VAL A 621 -5.57 12.02 -13.35
N HIS A 622 -5.95 10.93 -12.68
CA HIS A 622 -5.63 10.69 -11.28
C HIS A 622 -4.11 10.68 -11.02
N CYS A 623 -3.32 9.93 -11.80
CA CYS A 623 -1.86 9.96 -11.74
C CYS A 623 -1.30 11.36 -11.99
N CYS A 624 -1.77 12.07 -13.02
CA CYS A 624 -1.26 13.40 -13.36
C CYS A 624 -1.44 14.40 -12.22
N LEU A 625 -2.60 14.38 -11.54
CA LEU A 625 -2.89 15.23 -10.38
C LEU A 625 -1.96 14.92 -9.20
N HIS A 626 -1.80 13.64 -8.86
CA HIS A 626 -0.91 13.23 -7.77
C HIS A 626 0.55 13.56 -8.05
N LEU A 627 1.03 13.32 -9.28
CA LEU A 627 2.40 13.61 -9.69
C LEU A 627 2.76 15.09 -9.56
N ILE A 628 1.80 16.01 -9.72
CA ILE A 628 2.03 17.46 -9.61
C ILE A 628 1.73 18.03 -8.22
N GLY A 629 1.41 17.16 -7.25
CA GLY A 629 1.23 17.50 -5.85
C GLY A 629 -0.20 17.85 -5.44
N ASP A 630 -1.20 17.57 -6.28
CA ASP A 630 -2.63 17.76 -6.01
C ASP A 630 -3.27 16.38 -5.69
N PRO A 631 -3.21 15.88 -4.44
CA PRO A 631 -3.81 14.59 -4.10
C PRO A 631 -5.34 14.68 -4.13
N THR A 632 -6.01 13.69 -4.71
CA THR A 632 -7.44 13.74 -5.03
C THR A 632 -8.09 12.37 -4.93
N SER A 633 -9.36 12.35 -4.56
CA SER A 633 -10.18 11.12 -4.60
C SER A 633 -10.63 10.78 -6.02
N ILE A 634 -10.97 9.51 -6.26
CA ILE A 634 -11.47 9.05 -7.56
C ILE A 634 -12.95 9.43 -7.72
N GLY A 635 -13.71 9.41 -6.62
CA GLY A 635 -15.14 9.68 -6.64
C GLY A 635 -15.97 8.46 -7.04
N ARG A 636 -17.06 8.67 -7.80
CA ARG A 636 -18.04 7.64 -8.17
C ARG A 636 -17.62 6.82 -9.39
N LEU A 637 -16.64 5.93 -9.22
CA LEU A 637 -16.04 5.16 -10.33
C LEU A 637 -17.09 4.35 -11.11
N ASP A 638 -18.08 3.81 -10.41
CA ASP A 638 -19.18 3.05 -11.02
C ASP A 638 -20.03 3.89 -11.97
N GLN A 639 -20.27 5.17 -11.66
CA GLN A 639 -20.99 6.08 -12.55
C GLN A 639 -20.11 6.65 -13.67
N LEU A 640 -18.80 6.81 -13.43
CA LEU A 640 -17.85 7.26 -14.46
C LEU A 640 -17.65 6.22 -15.57
N LEU A 641 -17.64 4.93 -15.23
CA LEU A 641 -17.30 3.87 -16.17
C LEU A 641 -18.52 3.15 -16.77
N GLU A 642 -19.67 3.13 -16.09
CA GLU A 642 -20.87 2.45 -16.59
C GLU A 642 -21.30 2.87 -18.01
N PRO A 643 -21.25 4.16 -18.40
CA PRO A 643 -21.58 4.58 -19.77
C PRO A 643 -20.69 3.96 -20.85
N PHE A 644 -19.49 3.49 -20.48
CA PHE A 644 -18.51 2.90 -21.39
C PHE A 644 -18.49 1.37 -21.36
N LEU A 645 -19.31 0.73 -20.52
CA LEU A 645 -19.37 -0.73 -20.41
C LEU A 645 -19.84 -1.37 -21.73
N GLY A 646 -20.82 -0.76 -22.39
CA GLY A 646 -21.27 -1.14 -23.73
C GLY A 646 -21.51 -2.65 -23.89
N ALA A 647 -20.86 -3.25 -24.89
CA ALA A 647 -20.88 -4.68 -25.16
C ALA A 647 -19.61 -5.42 -24.67
N THR A 648 -18.79 -4.78 -23.82
CA THR A 648 -17.60 -5.43 -23.25
C THR A 648 -18.03 -6.65 -22.43
N PRO A 649 -17.45 -7.84 -22.69
CA PRO A 649 -17.72 -9.05 -21.91
C PRO A 649 -17.49 -8.81 -20.42
N GLU A 650 -18.33 -9.42 -19.58
CA GLU A 650 -18.33 -9.14 -18.13
C GLU A 650 -17.03 -9.59 -17.45
N ASP A 651 -16.43 -10.69 -17.90
CA ASP A 651 -15.13 -11.19 -17.47
C ASP A 651 -13.98 -10.26 -17.86
N GLU A 652 -14.00 -9.71 -19.09
CA GLU A 652 -13.04 -8.71 -19.54
C GLU A 652 -13.18 -7.40 -18.75
N ALA A 653 -14.41 -6.93 -18.54
CA ALA A 653 -14.69 -5.73 -17.75
C ALA A 653 -14.22 -5.89 -16.29
N GLN A 654 -14.47 -7.05 -15.68
CA GLN A 654 -13.97 -7.34 -14.35
C GLN A 654 -12.44 -7.40 -14.30
N GLU A 655 -11.76 -8.00 -15.30
CA GLU A 655 -10.29 -7.99 -15.38
C GLU A 655 -9.72 -6.56 -15.47
N ILE A 656 -10.40 -5.67 -16.19
CA ILE A 656 -10.03 -4.24 -16.29
C ILE A 656 -10.15 -3.56 -14.91
N ILE A 657 -11.25 -3.79 -14.17
CA ILE A 657 -11.43 -3.23 -12.82
C ILE A 657 -10.38 -3.78 -11.85
N ASP A 658 -10.09 -5.08 -11.88
CA ASP A 658 -9.04 -5.66 -11.08
C ASP A 658 -7.67 -5.03 -11.38
N CYS A 659 -7.33 -4.88 -12.67
CA CYS A 659 -6.09 -4.24 -13.07
C CYS A 659 -6.04 -2.79 -12.58
N PHE A 660 -7.16 -2.05 -12.63
CA PHE A 660 -7.26 -0.70 -12.09
C PHE A 660 -6.98 -0.67 -10.57
N PHE A 661 -7.54 -1.60 -9.80
CA PHE A 661 -7.26 -1.73 -8.36
C PHE A 661 -5.79 -2.07 -8.09
N VAL A 662 -5.19 -3.01 -8.84
CA VAL A 662 -3.76 -3.33 -8.75
C VAL A 662 -2.89 -2.09 -9.00
N LYS A 663 -3.26 -1.23 -9.96
CA LYS A 663 -2.55 0.02 -10.24
C LYS A 663 -2.63 1.03 -9.10
N LEU A 664 -3.76 1.11 -8.40
CA LEU A 664 -3.93 2.00 -7.23
C LEU A 664 -3.19 1.47 -5.99
N GLY A 665 -3.12 0.15 -5.83
CA GLY A 665 -2.37 -0.51 -4.75
C GLY A 665 -0.88 -0.71 -5.05
N GLU A 666 -0.38 -0.39 -6.24
CA GLU A 666 0.99 -0.75 -6.65
C GLU A 666 2.10 -0.15 -5.75
N ARG A 667 1.80 0.98 -5.11
CA ARG A 667 2.71 1.68 -4.20
C ARG A 667 2.31 1.37 -2.76
N VAL A 668 3.11 0.55 -2.09
CA VAL A 668 3.02 0.35 -0.63
C VAL A 668 4.41 0.47 -0.03
N LYS A 669 4.47 1.10 1.13
CA LYS A 669 5.62 1.34 1.98
C LYS A 669 5.57 0.39 3.16
N MET A 670 6.47 -0.58 3.22
CA MET A 670 6.50 -1.61 4.27
C MET A 670 7.60 -1.37 5.31
N ASN A 671 8.72 -0.76 4.91
CA ASN A 671 9.88 -0.61 5.77
C ASN A 671 10.09 0.85 6.21
N LYS A 672 9.70 1.15 7.46
CA LYS A 672 9.84 2.49 8.05
C LYS A 672 11.27 3.00 8.15
N THR A 673 12.27 2.12 8.25
CA THR A 673 13.69 2.50 8.40
C THR A 673 14.31 3.06 7.11
N LYS A 674 13.62 2.90 5.98
CA LYS A 674 14.03 3.36 4.65
C LYS A 674 13.07 4.41 4.09
N LEU A 675 12.27 5.04 4.96
CA LEU A 675 11.42 6.16 4.58
C LEU A 675 12.22 7.46 4.64
N VAL A 676 11.98 8.32 3.66
CA VAL A 676 12.51 9.68 3.62
C VAL A 676 11.37 10.61 4.02
N ASP A 677 11.58 11.36 5.10
CA ASP A 677 10.66 12.43 5.50
C ASP A 677 10.77 13.59 4.49
N ARG A 678 9.68 13.86 3.78
CA ARG A 678 9.54 14.95 2.82
C ARG A 678 8.47 15.94 3.28
N ASN A 679 8.16 15.96 4.58
CA ASN A 679 7.31 17.00 5.12
C ASN A 679 8.03 18.34 4.99
N THR A 680 7.37 19.27 4.31
CA THR A 680 7.81 20.65 4.17
C THR A 680 6.83 21.56 4.89
N TRP A 681 7.19 22.83 5.10
CA TRP A 681 6.19 23.82 5.49
C TRP A 681 5.14 23.95 4.37
N GLY A 682 3.89 24.16 4.77
CA GLY A 682 2.76 24.16 3.85
C GLY A 682 1.52 23.55 4.48
N THR A 683 0.47 23.49 3.68
CA THR A 683 -0.78 22.79 3.96
C THR A 683 -0.83 21.47 3.21
N CYS A 684 -1.53 20.49 3.75
CA CYS A 684 -1.79 19.19 3.12
C CYS A 684 -3.22 18.74 3.48
N ALA A 685 -3.65 17.62 2.88
CA ALA A 685 -5.01 17.13 3.02
C ALA A 685 -5.33 16.86 4.50
N VAL A 686 -4.41 16.21 5.20
CA VAL A 686 -4.59 15.87 6.60
C VAL A 686 -3.66 16.76 7.44
N PRO A 687 -4.19 17.82 8.10
CA PRO A 687 -3.37 18.88 8.70
C PRO A 687 -2.74 18.50 10.05
N TYR A 688 -3.15 17.37 10.66
CA TYR A 688 -2.41 16.88 11.81
C TYR A 688 -1.13 16.23 11.28
N ARG A 689 0.02 16.80 11.68
CA ARG A 689 1.23 15.98 11.76
C ARG A 689 0.81 14.82 12.64
N SER A 690 0.91 13.56 12.18
CA SER A 690 0.84 12.42 13.07
C SER A 690 1.94 12.63 14.11
N ASP A 691 1.61 13.31 15.20
CA ASP A 691 2.49 13.85 16.22
C ASP A 691 2.90 12.78 17.23
N GLY A 692 2.42 11.55 17.03
CA GLY A 692 3.13 10.38 17.48
C GLY A 692 4.48 10.31 16.76
N LEU A 693 5.57 10.48 17.50
CA LEU A 693 6.95 10.16 17.09
C LEU A 693 7.06 8.65 16.76
N PHE A 694 6.49 8.19 15.63
CA PHE A 694 6.28 6.77 15.35
C PHE A 694 6.91 6.12 14.09
N PRO A 695 7.22 6.74 12.93
CA PRO A 695 6.93 8.03 12.31
C PRO A 695 5.86 7.89 11.19
N ASN A 696 4.66 8.43 11.43
CA ASN A 696 3.51 8.65 10.53
C ASN A 696 2.72 7.44 9.95
N GLY A 697 2.53 6.38 10.76
CA GLY A 697 1.34 5.51 10.77
C GLY A 697 0.82 4.90 9.45
N ASP A 698 -0.49 4.68 9.36
CA ASP A 698 -1.22 4.23 8.16
C ASP A 698 -1.16 5.28 7.05
N THR A 699 -0.94 6.56 7.39
CA THR A 699 -0.85 7.66 6.40
C THR A 699 0.36 7.57 5.48
N ILE A 700 1.38 6.74 5.77
CA ILE A 700 2.50 6.47 4.84
C ILE A 700 2.05 5.87 3.51
N ASN A 701 0.93 5.14 3.51
CA ASN A 701 0.36 4.43 2.37
C ASN A 701 -1.01 4.96 1.95
N GLN A 702 -1.30 6.21 2.31
CA GLN A 702 -2.51 6.89 1.90
C GLN A 702 -2.19 8.06 0.98
N TRP A 703 -2.97 8.15 -0.10
CA TRP A 703 -2.85 9.14 -1.16
C TRP A 703 -4.15 9.93 -1.38
N VAL A 704 -5.14 9.79 -0.48
CA VAL A 704 -6.51 10.28 -0.71
C VAL A 704 -7.20 9.48 -1.84
N GLN A 705 -6.92 8.18 -1.96
CA GLN A 705 -7.48 7.31 -3.02
C GLN A 705 -8.82 6.69 -2.62
N GLN A 706 -9.82 7.53 -2.33
CA GLN A 706 -11.17 7.07 -2.01
C GLN A 706 -11.97 6.79 -3.29
N LEU A 707 -12.67 5.65 -3.30
CA LEU A 707 -13.50 5.17 -4.40
C LEU A 707 -14.91 4.91 -3.87
N THR A 708 -15.88 5.70 -4.30
CA THR A 708 -17.29 5.51 -3.90
C THR A 708 -18.07 4.78 -4.98
N VAL A 709 -18.99 3.91 -4.58
CA VAL A 709 -19.95 3.23 -5.46
C VAL A 709 -21.34 3.16 -4.80
N GLY A 710 -22.36 2.81 -5.59
CA GLY A 710 -23.74 2.66 -5.10
C GLY A 710 -24.40 4.00 -4.78
N GLY A 711 -25.43 3.99 -3.93
CA GLY A 711 -26.22 5.18 -3.57
C GLY A 711 -27.33 5.49 -4.57
N TYR A 712 -27.74 6.75 -4.65
CA TYR A 712 -28.75 7.21 -5.60
C TYR A 712 -28.19 7.85 -6.88
N LYS A 713 -29.01 7.87 -7.94
CA LYS A 713 -28.87 8.72 -9.13
C LYS A 713 -30.23 9.30 -9.53
N ASN A 714 -30.20 10.45 -10.21
CA ASN A 714 -31.40 11.07 -10.76
C ASN A 714 -31.74 10.53 -12.15
N THR A 715 -33.04 10.42 -12.43
CA THR A 715 -33.62 10.09 -13.74
C THR A 715 -34.77 11.04 -14.03
N GLU A 716 -35.29 11.05 -15.26
CA GLU A 716 -36.49 11.81 -15.62
C GLU A 716 -37.71 11.45 -14.76
N THR A 717 -37.78 10.21 -14.28
CA THR A 717 -38.85 9.70 -13.41
C THR A 717 -38.59 9.90 -11.91
N GLY A 718 -37.47 10.54 -11.54
CA GLY A 718 -37.07 10.79 -10.15
C GLY A 718 -35.81 10.01 -9.72
N LYS A 719 -35.61 9.93 -8.41
CA LYS A 719 -34.42 9.33 -7.78
C LYS A 719 -34.52 7.79 -7.75
N VAL A 720 -33.50 7.10 -8.25
CA VAL A 720 -33.42 5.61 -8.28
C VAL A 720 -32.05 5.12 -7.78
N SER A 721 -31.92 3.81 -7.51
CA SER A 721 -30.62 3.24 -7.15
C SER A 721 -29.59 3.45 -8.27
N ALA A 722 -28.37 3.80 -7.88
CA ALA A 722 -27.23 3.94 -8.77
C ALA A 722 -26.40 2.66 -8.87
N CYS A 723 -26.71 1.63 -8.07
CA CYS A 723 -25.99 0.36 -8.14
C CYS A 723 -26.12 -0.25 -9.54
N ASN A 724 -24.99 -0.62 -10.13
CA ASN A 724 -24.90 -1.15 -11.49
C ASN A 724 -23.88 -2.31 -11.55
N LYS A 725 -23.56 -2.79 -12.75
CA LYS A 725 -22.58 -3.88 -12.92
C LYS A 725 -21.17 -3.48 -12.46
N VAL A 726 -20.76 -2.24 -12.68
CA VAL A 726 -19.45 -1.72 -12.24
C VAL A 726 -19.39 -1.62 -10.71
N THR A 727 -20.49 -1.27 -10.04
CA THR A 727 -20.61 -1.34 -8.57
C THR A 727 -20.25 -2.75 -8.07
N MET A 728 -20.87 -3.78 -8.66
CA MET A 728 -20.60 -5.17 -8.32
C MET A 728 -19.13 -5.54 -8.59
N MET A 729 -18.57 -5.11 -9.73
CA MET A 729 -17.17 -5.38 -10.06
C MET A 729 -16.18 -4.77 -9.07
N CYS A 730 -16.46 -3.57 -8.57
CA CYS A 730 -15.64 -2.91 -7.56
C CYS A 730 -15.72 -3.63 -6.20
N LEU A 731 -16.91 -4.09 -5.79
CA LEU A 731 -17.06 -4.89 -4.57
C LEU A 731 -16.34 -6.23 -4.67
N LYS A 732 -16.44 -6.91 -5.82
CA LYS A 732 -15.68 -8.14 -6.11
C LYS A 732 -14.17 -7.91 -6.05
N ALA A 733 -13.68 -6.82 -6.65
CA ALA A 733 -12.26 -6.48 -6.61
C ALA A 733 -11.78 -6.22 -5.18
N ALA A 734 -12.55 -5.47 -4.38
CA ALA A 734 -12.24 -5.24 -2.96
C ALA A 734 -12.21 -6.54 -2.14
N ARG A 735 -13.15 -7.47 -2.39
CA ARG A 735 -13.15 -8.78 -1.73
C ARG A 735 -11.93 -9.61 -2.09
N ARG A 736 -11.59 -9.69 -3.38
CA ARG A 736 -10.67 -10.72 -3.90
C ARG A 736 -9.22 -10.28 -4.01
N LEU A 737 -8.92 -8.98 -3.94
CA LEU A 737 -7.56 -8.45 -4.04
C LEU A 737 -7.11 -7.94 -2.66
N PRO A 738 -6.03 -8.49 -2.07
CA PRO A 738 -5.58 -8.09 -0.73
C PRO A 738 -4.72 -6.83 -0.81
N LEU A 739 -5.35 -5.72 -1.18
CA LEU A 739 -4.74 -4.41 -1.35
C LEU A 739 -5.26 -3.45 -0.28
N ASN A 740 -4.40 -2.55 0.20
CA ASN A 740 -4.78 -1.51 1.16
C ASN A 740 -5.47 -0.30 0.50
N ALA A 741 -5.37 -0.18 -0.82
CA ALA A 741 -5.95 0.90 -1.62
C ALA A 741 -6.49 0.36 -2.96
N PRO A 742 -7.55 0.96 -3.53
CA PRO A 742 -8.30 2.09 -2.98
C PRO A 742 -9.11 1.70 -1.74
N CYS A 743 -9.38 2.69 -0.88
CA CYS A 743 -10.46 2.53 0.09
C CYS A 743 -11.76 2.57 -0.71
N VAL A 744 -12.67 1.62 -0.45
CA VAL A 744 -13.96 1.56 -1.14
C VAL A 744 -15.05 2.02 -0.18
N SER A 745 -15.97 2.82 -0.66
CA SER A 745 -17.17 3.24 0.08
C SER A 745 -18.41 2.83 -0.71
N LEU A 746 -19.35 2.15 -0.05
CA LEU A 746 -20.64 1.79 -0.60
C LEU A 746 -21.72 2.68 0.02
N ARG A 747 -22.35 3.51 -0.80
CA ARG A 747 -23.55 4.25 -0.40
C ARG A 747 -24.75 3.30 -0.43
N VAL A 748 -25.35 3.07 0.73
CA VAL A 748 -26.50 2.19 0.91
C VAL A 748 -27.77 2.99 1.17
N HIS A 749 -28.89 2.49 0.67
CA HIS A 749 -30.21 3.09 0.86
C HIS A 749 -31.24 1.97 1.04
N HIS A 750 -32.44 2.31 1.54
CA HIS A 750 -33.46 1.31 1.90
C HIS A 750 -33.93 0.38 0.76
N ASN A 751 -33.65 0.71 -0.51
CA ASN A 751 -34.00 -0.08 -1.70
C ASN A 751 -32.80 -0.73 -2.40
N ILE A 752 -31.64 -0.83 -1.75
CA ILE A 752 -30.46 -1.48 -2.35
C ILE A 752 -30.70 -2.99 -2.55
N GLY A 753 -30.22 -3.54 -3.66
CA GLY A 753 -30.32 -4.98 -3.94
C GLY A 753 -29.52 -5.81 -2.95
N GLN A 754 -30.07 -6.95 -2.52
CA GLN A 754 -29.44 -7.85 -1.53
C GLN A 754 -28.09 -8.36 -2.02
N GLU A 755 -27.92 -8.58 -3.32
CA GLU A 755 -26.69 -9.05 -3.93
C GLU A 755 -25.49 -8.11 -3.66
N TYR A 756 -25.72 -6.80 -3.57
CA TYR A 756 -24.68 -5.83 -3.26
C TYR A 756 -24.29 -5.87 -1.78
N LEU A 757 -25.27 -6.08 -0.89
CA LEU A 757 -25.02 -6.24 0.54
C LEU A 757 -24.27 -7.54 0.85
N ASP A 758 -24.61 -8.62 0.15
CA ASP A 758 -23.94 -9.91 0.27
C ASP A 758 -22.48 -9.81 -0.17
N GLU A 759 -22.21 -9.18 -1.32
CA GLU A 759 -20.85 -9.00 -1.81
C GLU A 759 -20.03 -8.03 -0.94
N ALA A 760 -20.65 -6.94 -0.46
CA ALA A 760 -20.03 -6.04 0.50
C ALA A 760 -19.65 -6.76 1.81
N SER A 761 -20.52 -7.65 2.30
CA SER A 761 -20.26 -8.45 3.49
C SER A 761 -19.06 -9.39 3.30
N LYS A 762 -18.95 -10.05 2.14
CA LYS A 762 -17.78 -10.87 1.81
C LYS A 762 -16.50 -10.04 1.68
N ALA A 763 -16.59 -8.82 1.15
CA ALA A 763 -15.46 -7.90 1.10
C ALA A 763 -14.99 -7.49 2.51
N MET A 764 -15.91 -7.23 3.44
CA MET A 764 -15.53 -6.99 4.84
C MET A 764 -14.88 -8.22 5.49
N LEU A 765 -15.37 -9.42 5.18
CA LEU A 765 -14.78 -10.68 5.65
C LEU A 765 -13.37 -10.94 5.08
N SER A 766 -12.98 -10.36 3.95
CA SER A 766 -11.61 -10.50 3.43
C SER A 766 -10.57 -9.70 4.22
N GLY A 767 -11.01 -8.80 5.12
CA GLY A 767 -10.16 -8.11 6.08
C GLY A 767 -9.68 -6.71 5.67
N GLY A 768 -10.08 -6.20 4.51
CA GLY A 768 -9.58 -4.92 3.97
C GLY A 768 -10.15 -3.64 4.60
N ALA A 769 -10.97 -3.73 5.67
CA ALA A 769 -11.66 -2.60 6.30
C ALA A 769 -12.55 -1.75 5.34
N HIS A 770 -12.99 -2.36 4.24
CA HIS A 770 -13.84 -1.77 3.19
C HIS A 770 -14.80 -2.85 2.63
N PRO A 771 -15.96 -2.47 2.06
CA PRO A 771 -16.42 -1.09 1.87
C PRO A 771 -16.84 -0.40 3.18
N ILE A 772 -16.60 0.91 3.28
CA ILE A 772 -17.26 1.78 4.26
C ILE A 772 -18.74 1.88 3.85
N ILE A 773 -19.65 1.62 4.78
CA ILE A 773 -21.10 1.62 4.51
C ILE A 773 -21.70 2.97 4.91
N LEU A 774 -22.22 3.71 3.93
CA LEU A 774 -22.78 5.06 4.13
C LEU A 774 -24.29 5.06 3.97
N HIS A 775 -25.01 5.52 4.98
CA HIS A 775 -26.48 5.56 4.95
C HIS A 775 -26.99 6.77 4.15
N ASP A 776 -27.23 6.56 2.87
CA ASP A 776 -27.49 7.60 1.88
C ASP A 776 -28.81 8.36 2.13
N ASP A 777 -29.83 7.68 2.65
CA ASP A 777 -31.11 8.31 3.00
C ASP A 777 -30.94 9.41 4.06
N ARG A 778 -30.13 9.16 5.10
CA ARG A 778 -29.82 10.14 6.16
C ARG A 778 -28.79 11.17 5.74
N LEU A 779 -27.82 10.75 4.93
CA LEU A 779 -26.77 11.64 4.44
C LEU A 779 -27.34 12.75 3.55
N ILE A 780 -28.21 12.38 2.60
CA ILE A 780 -28.87 13.35 1.70
C ILE A 780 -29.80 14.27 2.50
N GLU A 781 -30.54 13.75 3.48
CA GLU A 781 -31.37 14.54 4.40
C GLU A 781 -30.53 15.62 5.11
N GLY A 782 -29.45 15.22 5.79
CA GLY A 782 -28.59 16.16 6.52
C GLY A 782 -27.91 17.20 5.62
N LEU A 783 -27.44 16.82 4.43
CA LEU A 783 -26.85 17.79 3.48
C LEU A 783 -27.90 18.73 2.86
N THR A 784 -29.15 18.28 2.70
CA THR A 784 -30.27 19.14 2.27
C THR A 784 -30.56 20.21 3.33
N ASP A 785 -30.53 19.83 4.60
CA ASP A 785 -30.73 20.77 5.72
C ASP A 785 -29.62 21.82 5.76
N VAL A 786 -28.36 21.40 5.60
CA VAL A 786 -27.21 22.32 5.51
C VAL A 786 -27.36 23.30 4.34
N MET A 787 -27.72 22.81 3.14
CA MET A 787 -27.93 23.69 1.99
C MET A 787 -29.06 24.69 2.25
N THR A 788 -30.17 24.24 2.84
CA THR A 788 -31.32 25.10 3.18
C THR A 788 -30.94 26.16 4.22
N GLU A 789 -30.05 25.81 5.15
CA GLU A 789 -29.66 26.69 6.25
C GLU A 789 -28.68 27.80 5.85
N PHE A 790 -27.74 27.49 4.95
CA PHE A 790 -26.58 28.34 4.63
C PHE A 790 -26.54 28.89 3.21
N LYS A 791 -27.27 28.30 2.25
CA LYS A 791 -27.31 28.80 0.88
C LYS A 791 -28.42 29.84 0.72
N THR A 792 -28.14 30.92 -0.02
CA THR A 792 -29.09 32.01 -0.24
C THR A 792 -30.31 31.55 -1.04
N ASN A 793 -30.08 30.71 -2.06
CA ASN A 793 -31.12 30.14 -2.91
C ASN A 793 -30.78 28.67 -3.22
N VAL A 794 -31.60 27.73 -2.76
CA VAL A 794 -31.45 26.31 -3.09
C VAL A 794 -32.23 26.02 -4.36
N SER A 795 -31.51 25.75 -5.46
CA SER A 795 -32.09 25.38 -6.74
C SER A 795 -32.41 23.88 -6.84
N GLU A 796 -33.18 23.49 -7.86
CA GLU A 796 -33.40 22.07 -8.16
C GLU A 796 -32.09 21.37 -8.55
N ASP A 797 -31.19 22.07 -9.24
CA ASP A 797 -29.85 21.56 -9.56
C ASP A 797 -29.03 21.26 -8.29
N ASP A 798 -29.18 22.08 -7.23
CA ASP A 798 -28.51 21.84 -5.96
C ASP A 798 -29.04 20.57 -5.28
N ARG A 799 -30.38 20.39 -5.27
CA ARG A 799 -31.00 19.16 -4.74
C ARG A 799 -30.56 17.94 -5.53
N ASN A 800 -30.49 18.06 -6.86
CA ASN A 800 -30.06 16.98 -7.73
C ASN A 800 -28.58 16.61 -7.51
N ALA A 801 -27.73 17.60 -7.26
CA ALA A 801 -26.29 17.39 -7.01
C ALA A 801 -26.03 16.51 -5.78
N LEU A 802 -26.93 16.49 -4.79
CA LEU A 802 -26.83 15.61 -3.62
C LEU A 802 -26.97 14.10 -3.96
N THR A 803 -27.45 13.74 -5.15
CA THR A 803 -27.33 12.32 -5.56
C THR A 803 -25.92 11.97 -6.00
N ASN A 804 -25.09 12.95 -6.40
CA ASN A 804 -23.70 12.78 -6.82
C ASN A 804 -22.68 12.94 -5.68
N ILE A 805 -22.99 12.44 -4.48
CA ILE A 805 -22.06 12.45 -3.36
C ILE A 805 -21.01 11.35 -3.53
N ALA A 806 -19.75 11.68 -3.21
CA ALA A 806 -18.71 10.69 -2.96
C ALA A 806 -17.94 11.04 -1.70
N CYS A 807 -17.32 10.03 -1.11
CA CYS A 807 -16.37 10.24 -0.04
C CYS A 807 -15.04 10.72 -0.59
N ASP A 808 -14.45 11.64 0.14
CA ASP A 808 -13.12 12.16 -0.13
C ASP A 808 -12.19 11.86 1.04
N GLY A 809 -10.98 11.36 0.77
CA GLY A 809 -10.05 10.95 1.83
C GLY A 809 -10.54 9.72 2.60
N CYS A 810 -11.17 9.93 3.76
CA CYS A 810 -11.75 8.85 4.57
C CYS A 810 -13.22 8.66 4.23
N TYR A 811 -14.12 9.44 4.81
CA TYR A 811 -15.57 9.28 4.60
C TYR A 811 -16.30 10.63 4.49
N GLU A 812 -15.56 11.71 4.27
CA GLU A 812 -16.09 13.06 4.10
C GLU A 812 -16.97 13.12 2.85
N ALA A 813 -18.27 13.28 3.05
CA ALA A 813 -19.27 13.26 1.99
C ALA A 813 -19.35 14.63 1.29
N LEU A 814 -18.86 14.69 0.05
CA LEU A 814 -18.85 15.90 -0.76
C LEU A 814 -19.63 15.68 -2.07
N VAL A 815 -20.22 16.73 -2.61
CA VAL A 815 -20.73 16.73 -3.99
C VAL A 815 -19.54 16.56 -4.94
N ALA A 816 -19.47 15.40 -5.60
CA ALA A 816 -18.34 15.04 -6.44
C ALA A 816 -18.22 15.98 -7.64
N GLY A 817 -17.01 16.51 -7.89
CA GLY A 817 -16.71 17.33 -9.06
C GLY A 817 -17.01 18.82 -8.93
N SER A 818 -17.62 19.27 -7.83
CA SER A 818 -18.12 20.66 -7.74
C SER A 818 -17.82 21.35 -6.41
N THR A 819 -17.06 20.72 -5.51
CA THR A 819 -16.84 21.18 -4.13
C THR A 819 -15.37 21.51 -3.85
N GLU A 820 -15.13 22.67 -3.22
CA GLU A 820 -13.93 22.91 -2.43
C GLU A 820 -14.21 22.62 -0.95
N PHE A 821 -13.24 22.01 -0.25
CA PHE A 821 -13.43 21.53 1.11
C PHE A 821 -12.25 21.92 2.01
N ALA A 822 -12.56 22.29 3.26
CA ALA A 822 -11.58 22.44 4.34
C ALA A 822 -12.25 22.15 5.68
N PHE A 823 -11.45 21.87 6.72
CA PHE A 823 -11.99 21.58 8.04
C PHE A 823 -11.09 22.02 9.19
N THR A 824 -11.65 22.04 10.39
CA THR A 824 -10.95 22.30 11.66
C THR A 824 -11.36 21.26 12.71
N TYR A 825 -10.52 21.01 13.72
CA TYR A 825 -10.76 20.00 14.76
C TYR A 825 -11.15 20.61 16.10
N LEU A 826 -12.05 19.92 16.81
CA LEU A 826 -12.49 20.26 18.17
C LEU A 826 -12.51 18.99 19.04
N PRO A 827 -11.49 18.78 19.88
CA PRO A 827 -11.50 17.73 20.89
C PRO A 827 -12.50 18.07 22.00
N LEU A 828 -13.63 17.36 22.02
CA LEU A 828 -14.68 17.52 23.03
C LEU A 828 -14.17 17.26 24.45
N LEU A 829 -13.20 16.35 24.62
CA LEU A 829 -12.64 16.05 25.92
C LEU A 829 -11.86 17.23 26.50
N GLN A 830 -11.12 17.98 25.68
CA GLN A 830 -10.47 19.22 26.14
C GLN A 830 -11.47 20.32 26.47
N ILE A 831 -12.60 20.37 25.75
CA ILE A 831 -13.72 21.27 26.10
C ILE A 831 -14.27 20.89 27.48
N LEU A 832 -14.37 19.59 27.78
CA LEU A 832 -14.72 19.14 29.13
C LEU A 832 -13.65 19.52 30.16
N GLU A 833 -12.35 19.42 29.84
CA GLU A 833 -11.29 19.92 30.74
C GLU A 833 -11.51 21.39 31.08
N MET A 834 -11.70 22.24 30.07
CA MET A 834 -11.97 23.67 30.22
C MET A 834 -13.23 23.93 31.06
N THR A 835 -14.26 23.10 30.90
CA THR A 835 -15.54 23.21 31.61
C THR A 835 -15.39 23.08 33.11
N ILE A 836 -14.55 22.15 33.57
CA ILE A 836 -14.37 21.86 35.00
C ILE A 836 -13.13 22.55 35.59
N ASN A 837 -12.41 23.35 34.80
CA ASN A 837 -11.13 23.96 35.21
C ASN A 837 -11.01 25.40 34.69
N GLU A 838 -12.07 26.19 34.84
CA GLU A 838 -12.06 27.66 34.64
C GLU A 838 -11.56 28.10 33.24
N GLY A 839 -11.92 27.36 32.20
CA GLY A 839 -11.49 27.64 30.84
C GLY A 839 -10.06 27.18 30.50
N ALA A 840 -9.40 26.42 31.37
CA ALA A 840 -8.05 25.88 31.13
C ALA A 840 -8.05 24.36 30.92
N THR A 841 -7.22 23.87 29.99
CA THR A 841 -6.85 22.45 29.92
C THR A 841 -5.82 22.13 30.98
N TYR A 842 -5.79 20.90 31.50
CA TYR A 842 -4.97 20.54 32.66
C TYR A 842 -3.95 19.43 32.42
N SER A 843 -3.75 18.98 31.17
CA SER A 843 -2.70 18.01 30.83
C SER A 843 -1.29 18.48 31.21
N SER A 844 -1.05 19.79 31.13
CA SER A 844 0.21 20.45 31.52
C SER A 844 0.21 20.96 32.97
N ALA A 845 -0.84 20.68 33.75
CA ALA A 845 -0.92 21.16 35.12
C ALA A 845 0.25 20.65 35.96
N GLY A 846 0.84 21.53 36.77
CA GLY A 846 2.00 21.21 37.59
C GLY A 846 2.80 22.43 38.01
N PRO A 847 4.08 22.27 38.42
CA PRO A 847 4.91 23.36 38.93
C PRO A 847 5.10 24.52 37.93
N ALA A 848 5.06 24.25 36.63
CA ALA A 848 5.22 25.25 35.58
C ALA A 848 3.90 25.96 35.22
N TYR A 849 2.79 25.22 35.24
CA TYR A 849 1.46 25.71 34.92
C TYR A 849 0.50 25.25 36.02
N LEU A 850 0.31 26.06 37.07
CA LEU A 850 -0.38 25.64 38.29
C LEU A 850 -1.74 24.97 38.03
N ASN A 851 -2.54 25.54 37.14
CA ASN A 851 -3.86 25.03 36.72
C ASN A 851 -3.89 24.53 35.27
N GLY A 852 -2.71 24.34 34.64
CA GLY A 852 -2.58 24.02 33.23
C GLY A 852 -2.67 25.26 32.32
N THR A 853 -3.13 25.07 31.08
CA THR A 853 -3.07 26.09 30.02
C THR A 853 -4.45 26.72 29.79
N PRO A 854 -4.62 28.04 30.00
CA PRO A 854 -5.85 28.73 29.61
C PRO A 854 -6.09 28.64 28.10
N GLN A 855 -7.27 28.15 27.71
CA GLN A 855 -7.63 27.92 26.31
C GLN A 855 -9.00 28.52 25.95
N SER A 856 -9.83 28.89 26.93
CA SER A 856 -11.15 29.51 26.74
C SER A 856 -11.38 30.66 27.73
N LEU A 857 -12.60 31.20 27.76
CA LEU A 857 -12.99 32.24 28.72
C LEU A 857 -13.01 31.67 30.16
N PRO A 858 -12.64 32.46 31.18
CA PRO A 858 -12.82 32.05 32.57
C PRO A 858 -14.31 31.82 32.89
N THR A 859 -14.62 30.66 33.45
CA THR A 859 -15.94 30.26 33.94
C THR A 859 -15.88 29.97 35.45
N LYS A 860 -16.96 29.49 36.06
CA LYS A 860 -16.97 29.16 37.50
C LYS A 860 -15.85 28.17 37.84
N SER A 861 -15.24 28.33 39.02
CA SER A 861 -14.31 27.33 39.54
C SER A 861 -15.04 26.03 39.84
N ALA A 862 -14.31 24.90 39.83
CA ALA A 862 -14.90 23.60 40.15
C ALA A 862 -15.58 23.54 41.52
N ALA A 863 -15.17 24.41 42.46
CA ALA A 863 -15.76 24.52 43.78
C ALA A 863 -17.09 25.30 43.79
N ASP A 864 -17.31 26.16 42.79
CA ASP A 864 -18.52 27.00 42.66
C ASP A 864 -19.58 26.39 41.72
N ILE A 865 -19.32 25.20 41.17
CA ILE A 865 -20.25 24.43 40.35
C ILE A 865 -21.06 23.51 41.26
N GLU A 866 -22.32 23.87 41.51
CA GLU A 866 -23.17 23.20 42.50
C GLU A 866 -23.95 22.01 41.91
N THR A 867 -24.28 22.05 40.62
CA THR A 867 -25.11 21.03 39.98
C THR A 867 -24.49 20.47 38.70
N PHE A 868 -24.91 19.25 38.32
CA PHE A 868 -24.53 18.70 37.01
C PHE A 868 -25.09 19.51 35.84
N GLU A 869 -26.19 20.25 36.04
CA GLU A 869 -26.72 21.13 35.00
C GLU A 869 -25.82 22.37 34.80
N ASP A 870 -25.17 22.89 35.86
CA ASP A 870 -24.12 23.91 35.71
C ASP A 870 -22.98 23.39 34.82
N VAL A 871 -22.55 22.14 34.99
CA VAL A 871 -21.52 21.51 34.13
C VAL A 871 -21.97 21.51 32.67
N LYS A 872 -23.22 21.13 32.40
CA LYS A 872 -23.77 21.10 31.03
C LYS A 872 -23.84 22.50 30.40
N GLU A 873 -24.29 23.51 31.14
CA GLU A 873 -24.38 24.88 30.63
C GLU A 873 -22.99 25.48 30.37
N ILE A 874 -22.02 25.26 31.25
CA ILE A 874 -20.63 25.69 31.05
C ILE A 874 -19.99 24.94 29.86
N PHE A 875 -20.25 23.64 29.71
CA PHE A 875 -19.79 22.86 28.56
C PHE A 875 -20.33 23.40 27.24
N LYS A 876 -21.63 23.71 27.20
CA LYS A 876 -22.29 24.34 26.05
C LYS A 876 -21.69 25.71 25.72
N GLN A 877 -21.34 26.50 26.74
CA GLN A 877 -20.66 27.78 26.52
C GLN A 877 -19.28 27.58 25.87
N HIS A 878 -18.47 26.64 26.37
CA HIS A 878 -17.13 26.41 25.82
C HIS A 878 -17.15 25.79 24.41
N ILE A 879 -18.08 24.88 24.11
CA ILE A 879 -18.20 24.34 22.74
C ILE A 879 -18.60 25.43 21.74
N GLU A 880 -19.46 26.38 22.13
CA GLU A 880 -19.80 27.54 21.30
C GLU A 880 -18.58 28.43 21.04
N ILE A 881 -17.83 28.80 22.10
CA ILE A 881 -16.62 29.62 21.98
C ILE A 881 -15.58 28.95 21.08
N LYS A 882 -15.30 27.66 21.32
CA LYS A 882 -14.28 26.93 20.58
C LYS A 882 -14.67 26.69 19.13
N THR A 883 -15.95 26.44 18.85
CA THR A 883 -16.46 26.35 17.48
C THR A 883 -16.27 27.66 16.73
N GLU A 884 -16.66 28.78 17.33
CA GLU A 884 -16.46 30.10 16.72
C GLU A 884 -14.98 30.40 16.48
N GLN A 885 -14.12 30.15 17.48
CA GLN A 885 -12.67 30.34 17.38
C GLN A 885 -12.06 29.52 16.24
N GLY A 886 -12.43 28.24 16.13
CA GLY A 886 -11.92 27.34 15.09
C GLY A 886 -12.31 27.80 13.69
N LEU A 887 -13.57 28.20 13.49
CA LEU A 887 -14.07 28.69 12.20
C LEU A 887 -13.43 30.04 11.81
N VAL A 888 -13.32 30.99 12.75
CA VAL A 888 -12.66 32.28 12.50
C VAL A 888 -11.20 32.10 12.11
N GLY A 889 -10.46 31.23 12.80
CA GLY A 889 -9.05 30.96 12.51
C GLY A 889 -8.83 30.39 11.11
N LEU A 890 -9.69 29.45 10.69
CA LEU A 890 -9.65 28.87 9.34
C LEU A 890 -10.04 29.90 8.27
N LEU A 891 -11.19 30.56 8.43
CA LEU A 891 -11.78 31.43 7.41
C LEU A 891 -11.06 32.77 7.25
N SER A 892 -10.37 33.25 8.29
CA SER A 892 -9.57 34.49 8.19
C SER A 892 -8.39 34.34 7.21
N ASN A 893 -8.03 33.10 6.88
CA ASN A 893 -6.99 32.75 5.91
C ASN A 893 -7.55 32.38 4.52
N TYR A 894 -8.86 32.46 4.31
CA TYR A 894 -9.50 32.03 3.07
C TYR A 894 -8.93 32.77 1.83
N GLY A 895 -8.53 32.00 0.82
CA GLY A 895 -7.94 32.49 -0.43
C GLY A 895 -6.42 32.73 -0.40
N ASN A 896 -5.73 32.54 0.74
CA ASN A 896 -4.29 32.82 0.86
C ASN A 896 -3.42 31.92 -0.05
N ILE A 897 -3.87 30.69 -0.34
CA ILE A 897 -3.16 29.68 -1.14
C ILE A 897 -3.01 30.12 -2.61
N SER A 898 -3.99 30.84 -3.17
CA SER A 898 -4.02 31.24 -4.59
C SER A 898 -2.76 31.98 -5.07
N SER A 899 -2.13 32.75 -4.17
CA SER A 899 -0.92 33.51 -4.45
C SER A 899 0.37 32.67 -4.45
N VAL A 900 0.32 31.42 -4.00
CA VAL A 900 1.50 30.56 -3.79
C VAL A 900 1.37 29.23 -4.53
N CYS A 901 0.26 28.52 -4.34
CA CYS A 901 0.03 27.18 -4.89
C CYS A 901 -1.39 27.03 -5.46
N PRO A 902 -1.74 27.76 -6.54
CA PRO A 902 -2.98 27.51 -7.26
C PRO A 902 -2.93 26.13 -7.96
N SER A 903 -4.10 25.59 -8.32
CA SER A 903 -4.22 24.23 -8.88
C SER A 903 -4.92 24.21 -10.25
N PRO A 904 -4.34 24.81 -11.30
CA PRO A 904 -5.01 25.02 -12.58
C PRO A 904 -5.36 23.74 -13.36
N LEU A 905 -4.70 22.60 -13.09
CA LEU A 905 -5.11 21.32 -13.66
C LEU A 905 -6.40 20.83 -13.01
N LEU A 906 -6.44 20.80 -11.68
CA LEU A 906 -7.61 20.41 -10.89
C LEU A 906 -8.78 21.35 -11.16
N SER A 907 -8.57 22.66 -11.05
CA SER A 907 -9.60 23.68 -11.29
C SER A 907 -10.20 23.62 -12.70
N SER A 908 -9.48 23.09 -13.69
CA SER A 908 -10.05 22.91 -15.03
C SER A 908 -11.14 21.84 -15.09
N ILE A 909 -11.23 20.98 -14.07
CA ILE A 909 -12.22 19.89 -13.97
C ILE A 909 -12.97 19.96 -12.64
N ILE A 910 -13.24 21.18 -12.17
CA ILE A 910 -14.14 21.44 -11.05
C ILE A 910 -15.22 22.39 -11.53
N ASP A 911 -16.48 22.01 -11.35
CA ASP A 911 -17.61 22.83 -11.78
C ASP A 911 -17.60 24.16 -11.02
N GLY A 912 -17.83 25.26 -11.75
CA GLY A 912 -17.79 26.62 -11.25
C GLY A 912 -16.47 27.32 -11.54
N CYS A 913 -15.33 26.62 -11.57
CA CYS A 913 -14.02 27.26 -11.76
C CYS A 913 -13.86 27.85 -13.16
N VAL A 914 -14.22 27.09 -14.20
CA VAL A 914 -14.16 27.55 -15.61
C VAL A 914 -15.22 28.62 -15.87
N GLU A 915 -16.41 28.44 -15.31
CA GLU A 915 -17.54 29.36 -15.45
C GLU A 915 -17.27 30.72 -14.79
N SER A 916 -16.65 30.71 -13.60
CA SER A 916 -16.27 31.94 -12.90
C SER A 916 -14.97 32.55 -13.42
N GLY A 917 -14.11 31.77 -14.09
CA GLY A 917 -12.79 32.19 -14.55
C GLY A 917 -11.72 32.21 -13.45
N HIS A 918 -11.91 31.44 -12.37
CA HIS A 918 -11.05 31.47 -11.19
C HIS A 918 -10.68 30.07 -10.68
N ASP A 919 -9.50 30.01 -10.05
CA ASP A 919 -8.97 28.79 -9.45
C ASP A 919 -9.79 28.36 -8.22
N ILE A 920 -9.77 27.05 -7.91
CA ILE A 920 -10.41 26.51 -6.71
C ILE A 920 -9.92 27.19 -5.43
N THR A 921 -8.65 27.61 -5.38
CA THR A 921 -8.07 28.31 -4.23
C THR A 921 -8.47 29.80 -4.13
N ASP A 922 -9.25 30.30 -5.09
CA ASP A 922 -9.80 31.67 -5.14
C ASP A 922 -11.33 31.65 -5.35
N ALA A 923 -11.99 30.76 -4.60
CA ALA A 923 -13.45 30.57 -4.56
C ALA A 923 -14.08 30.09 -5.88
N GLY A 924 -13.33 29.46 -6.79
CA GLY A 924 -13.85 29.07 -8.10
C GLY A 924 -14.95 28.00 -8.05
N ALA A 925 -14.90 27.04 -7.12
CA ALA A 925 -15.81 25.89 -7.09
C ALA A 925 -17.29 26.30 -6.90
N LYS A 926 -18.23 25.48 -7.38
CA LYS A 926 -19.67 25.74 -7.19
C LYS A 926 -20.09 25.69 -5.72
N TYR A 927 -19.59 24.73 -4.96
CA TYR A 927 -19.88 24.57 -3.53
C TYR A 927 -18.62 24.80 -2.70
N LYS A 928 -18.78 25.55 -1.60
CA LYS A 928 -17.75 25.74 -0.58
C LYS A 928 -18.21 25.05 0.68
N MET A 929 -17.58 23.95 1.07
CA MET A 929 -17.92 23.20 2.27
C MET A 929 -16.83 23.35 3.32
N ILE A 930 -17.21 23.73 4.54
CA ILE A 930 -16.28 23.84 5.67
C ILE A 930 -16.80 22.97 6.81
N ALA A 931 -16.02 21.97 7.22
CA ALA A 931 -16.39 21.09 8.31
C ALA A 931 -15.76 21.49 9.65
N CYS A 932 -16.52 21.29 10.73
CA CYS A 932 -16.01 21.30 12.08
C CYS A 932 -16.02 19.86 12.63
N MET A 933 -14.83 19.27 12.75
CA MET A 933 -14.64 17.89 13.16
C MET A 933 -14.63 17.78 14.69
N TYR A 934 -15.76 17.38 15.25
CA TYR A 934 -15.89 17.08 16.67
C TYR A 934 -15.39 15.66 16.94
N ILE A 935 -14.33 15.56 17.74
CA ILE A 935 -13.67 14.29 18.07
C ILE A 935 -13.76 14.00 19.56
N SER A 936 -13.45 12.76 19.97
CA SER A 936 -13.55 12.25 21.36
C SER A 936 -14.96 12.19 21.95
N PHE A 937 -15.98 12.00 21.11
CA PHE A 937 -17.39 11.96 21.51
C PHE A 937 -17.64 10.93 22.63
N SER A 938 -17.26 9.67 22.41
CA SER A 938 -17.50 8.59 23.39
C SER A 938 -16.79 8.83 24.71
N SER A 939 -15.51 9.20 24.67
CA SER A 939 -14.73 9.55 25.88
C SER A 939 -15.34 10.74 26.65
N THR A 940 -15.89 11.74 25.95
CA THR A 940 -16.59 12.86 26.60
C THR A 940 -17.91 12.43 27.23
N VAL A 941 -18.71 11.62 26.54
CA VAL A 941 -19.97 11.07 27.11
C VAL A 941 -19.70 10.25 28.36
N ASP A 942 -18.73 9.33 28.30
CA ASP A 942 -18.37 8.48 29.45
C ASP A 942 -17.81 9.32 30.61
N SER A 943 -17.05 10.38 30.33
CA SER A 943 -16.52 11.28 31.35
C SER A 943 -17.59 12.13 32.01
N LEU A 944 -18.52 12.68 31.22
CA LEU A 944 -19.68 13.40 31.75
C LEU A 944 -20.55 12.50 32.62
N TYR A 945 -20.77 11.25 32.19
CA TYR A 945 -21.50 10.26 32.98
C TYR A 945 -20.77 9.94 34.29
N ALA A 946 -19.46 9.71 34.25
CA ALA A 946 -18.67 9.46 35.45
C ALA A 946 -18.67 10.65 36.41
N ILE A 947 -18.58 11.89 35.91
CA ILE A 947 -18.70 13.11 36.73
C ILE A 947 -20.07 13.18 37.39
N GLN A 948 -21.16 12.95 36.63
CA GLN A 948 -22.51 12.92 37.20
C GLN A 948 -22.59 11.93 38.36
N ARG A 949 -22.06 10.71 38.17
CA ARG A 949 -22.15 9.63 39.16
C ARG A 949 -21.26 9.83 40.37
N LEU A 950 -20.00 10.23 40.18
CA LEU A 950 -19.01 10.31 41.25
C LEU A 950 -19.02 11.63 42.01
N CYS A 951 -19.65 12.67 41.46
CA CYS A 951 -19.64 14.02 42.07
C CYS A 951 -21.04 14.53 42.45
N PHE A 952 -22.09 14.17 41.73
CA PHE A 952 -23.42 14.80 41.88
C PHE A 952 -24.56 13.83 42.24
N ASP A 953 -24.40 12.54 41.94
CA ASP A 953 -25.44 11.55 42.14
C ASP A 953 -25.49 11.09 43.60
N GLN A 954 -26.69 11.15 44.21
CA GLN A 954 -26.88 10.91 45.64
C GLN A 954 -26.37 9.54 46.12
N ASP A 955 -26.48 8.51 45.29
CA ASP A 955 -26.15 7.13 45.68
C ASP A 955 -24.68 6.76 45.41
N ASN A 956 -23.95 7.56 44.60
CA ASN A 956 -22.63 7.18 44.06
C ASN A 956 -21.56 8.25 44.24
N ALA A 957 -21.93 9.46 44.68
CA ALA A 957 -20.97 10.54 44.87
C ALA A 957 -19.91 10.14 45.90
N MET A 958 -18.64 10.17 45.48
CA MET A 958 -17.48 9.84 46.32
C MET A 958 -16.69 11.09 46.71
N ILE A 959 -16.62 12.07 45.81
CA ILE A 959 -15.78 13.27 45.95
C ILE A 959 -16.48 14.50 45.34
N PRO A 960 -16.23 15.72 45.85
CA PRO A 960 -16.69 16.94 45.20
C PRO A 960 -15.99 17.17 43.85
N LEU A 961 -16.60 17.94 42.95
CA LEU A 961 -16.03 18.20 41.61
C LEU A 961 -14.62 18.81 41.67
N ALA A 962 -14.34 19.71 42.62
CA ALA A 962 -13.01 20.28 42.81
C ALA A 962 -11.94 19.21 43.12
N GLU A 963 -12.26 18.21 43.95
CA GLU A 963 -11.36 17.10 44.23
C GLU A 963 -11.24 16.13 43.05
N MET A 964 -12.30 15.97 42.24
CA MET A 964 -12.22 15.25 40.97
C MET A 964 -11.23 15.92 40.01
N VAL A 965 -11.27 17.24 39.87
CA VAL A 965 -10.32 17.98 39.02
C VAL A 965 -8.89 17.79 39.50
N ASP A 966 -8.64 17.86 40.81
CA ASP A 966 -7.33 17.54 41.38
C ASP A 966 -6.94 16.08 41.13
N CYS A 967 -7.87 15.14 41.23
CA CYS A 967 -7.66 13.72 40.93
C CYS A 967 -7.16 13.52 39.48
N LEU A 968 -7.81 14.20 38.53
CA LEU A 968 -7.44 14.14 37.11
C LEU A 968 -6.12 14.87 36.80
N LYS A 969 -5.85 16.01 37.44
CA LYS A 969 -4.55 16.71 37.36
C LYS A 969 -3.39 15.80 37.79
N ASN A 970 -3.63 14.95 38.79
CA ASN A 970 -2.65 14.00 39.32
C ASN A 970 -2.68 12.61 38.65
N ASP A 971 -3.29 12.51 37.48
CA ASP A 971 -3.43 11.27 36.71
C ASP A 971 -3.92 10.10 37.59
N TRP A 972 -5.07 10.28 38.24
CA TRP A 972 -5.67 9.27 39.12
C TRP A 972 -4.79 8.84 40.31
N GLY A 973 -3.86 9.69 40.73
CA GLY A 973 -2.93 9.41 41.83
C GLY A 973 -1.64 8.70 41.40
N TYR A 974 -1.41 8.49 40.10
CA TYR A 974 -0.15 7.96 39.59
C TYR A 974 0.94 9.04 39.47
N ASP A 975 0.56 10.31 39.42
CA ASP A 975 1.49 11.43 39.31
C ASP A 975 1.10 12.57 40.26
N ILE A 976 1.23 12.35 41.58
CA ILE A 976 0.96 13.42 42.55
C ILE A 976 2.11 14.43 42.59
N HIS A 977 1.79 15.69 42.28
CA HIS A 977 2.75 16.79 42.25
C HIS A 977 2.18 18.14 42.71
N GLU A 978 3.07 19.09 42.97
CA GLU A 978 2.73 20.51 43.21
C GLU A 978 1.93 21.06 42.01
N PRO A 979 0.92 21.93 42.22
CA PRO A 979 0.50 22.54 43.49
C PRO A 979 -0.55 21.73 44.27
N THR A 980 -0.99 20.58 43.77
CA THR A 980 -2.09 19.81 44.39
C THR A 980 -1.68 19.03 45.64
N HIS A 981 -0.37 18.93 45.90
CA HIS A 981 0.22 18.35 47.10
C HIS A 981 1.53 19.08 47.43
N ASP A 982 1.58 19.69 48.61
CA ASP A 982 2.76 20.40 49.10
C ASP A 982 3.80 19.39 49.62
N ARG A 983 5.07 19.57 49.27
CA ARG A 983 6.16 18.73 49.82
C ARG A 983 6.21 18.72 51.35
N VAL A 984 5.76 19.77 52.02
CA VAL A 984 5.68 19.90 53.49
C VAL A 984 4.64 18.95 54.10
N ASP A 985 3.60 18.54 53.35
CA ASP A 985 2.61 17.56 53.81
C ASP A 985 3.18 16.14 53.96
N GLY A 986 4.34 15.88 53.37
CA GLY A 986 5.08 14.63 53.48
C GLY A 986 4.51 13.44 52.69
N GLU A 987 5.34 12.40 52.54
CA GLU A 987 5.05 11.24 51.68
C GLU A 987 3.86 10.38 52.14
N VAL A 988 3.56 10.36 53.43
CA VAL A 988 2.43 9.56 53.97
C VAL A 988 1.09 10.11 53.49
N ARG A 989 0.91 11.45 53.51
CA ARG A 989 -0.31 12.10 53.02
C ARG A 989 -0.40 11.94 51.50
N LYS A 990 0.71 12.14 50.79
CA LYS A 990 0.82 11.91 49.34
C LYS A 990 0.35 10.50 48.98
N SER A 991 0.88 9.48 49.65
CA SER A 991 0.57 8.07 49.38
C SER A 991 -0.91 7.74 49.66
N ARG A 992 -1.49 8.28 50.74
CA ARG A 992 -2.91 8.08 51.04
C ARG A 992 -3.82 8.74 50.00
N LYS A 993 -3.50 9.97 49.58
CA LYS A 993 -4.23 10.68 48.52
C LYS A 993 -4.13 9.91 47.20
N ALA A 994 -2.95 9.41 46.85
CA ALA A 994 -2.73 8.58 45.67
C ALA A 994 -3.59 7.30 45.68
N GLU A 995 -3.62 6.60 46.81
CA GLU A 995 -4.42 5.38 46.96
C GLU A 995 -5.92 5.66 46.84
N PHE A 996 -6.40 6.74 47.45
CA PHE A 996 -7.79 7.15 47.34
C PHE A 996 -8.17 7.51 45.90
N TYR A 997 -7.35 8.28 45.19
CA TYR A 997 -7.58 8.62 43.79
C TYR A 997 -7.63 7.39 42.88
N LYS A 998 -6.79 6.38 43.14
CA LYS A 998 -6.87 5.08 42.44
C LYS A 998 -8.17 4.34 42.74
N GLN A 999 -8.69 4.39 43.96
CA GLN A 999 -10.00 3.80 44.29
C GLN A 999 -11.15 4.50 43.57
N VAL A 1000 -11.11 5.84 43.45
CA VAL A 1000 -12.09 6.58 42.64
C VAL A 1000 -12.02 6.14 41.17
N ARG A 1001 -10.79 5.98 40.64
CA ARG A 1001 -10.59 5.43 39.28
C ARG A 1001 -11.19 4.04 39.12
N GLU A 1002 -10.97 3.15 40.09
CA GLU A 1002 -11.52 1.80 40.06
C GLU A 1002 -13.05 1.81 39.92
N GLN A 1003 -13.74 2.71 40.62
CA GLN A 1003 -15.18 2.89 40.48
C GLN A 1003 -15.57 3.43 39.09
N ALA A 1004 -14.86 4.45 38.59
CA ALA A 1004 -15.10 4.99 37.24
C ALA A 1004 -14.98 3.92 36.13
N LEU A 1005 -14.03 2.99 36.29
CA LEU A 1005 -13.80 1.88 35.38
C LEU A 1005 -14.90 0.81 35.41
N GLN A 1006 -15.69 0.72 36.49
CA GLN A 1006 -16.82 -0.20 36.57
C GLN A 1006 -18.05 0.28 35.81
N PHE A 1007 -18.16 1.58 35.55
CA PHE A 1007 -19.34 2.13 34.89
C PHE A 1007 -19.52 1.61 33.46
N PRO A 1008 -20.78 1.44 33.00
CA PRO A 1008 -21.06 1.15 31.60
C PRO A 1008 -20.47 2.24 30.70
N LYS A 1009 -19.91 1.82 29.56
CA LYS A 1009 -19.26 2.70 28.58
C LYS A 1009 -20.10 2.82 27.32
N PHE A 1010 -20.14 4.01 26.73
CA PHE A 1010 -20.85 4.30 25.49
C PHE A 1010 -20.49 3.28 24.40
N GLY A 1011 -21.48 2.83 23.63
CA GLY A 1011 -21.31 1.80 22.60
C GLY A 1011 -21.33 0.35 23.11
N THR A 1012 -21.51 0.12 24.41
CA THR A 1012 -21.78 -1.22 24.96
C THR A 1012 -23.28 -1.51 25.11
N ALA A 1013 -23.66 -2.79 25.10
CA ALA A 1013 -25.05 -3.21 25.32
C ALA A 1013 -25.61 -2.74 26.69
N GLU A 1014 -24.76 -2.71 27.71
CA GLU A 1014 -25.11 -2.21 29.04
C GLU A 1014 -25.42 -0.71 29.01
N ALA A 1015 -24.59 0.09 28.33
CA ALA A 1015 -24.83 1.52 28.17
C ALA A 1015 -26.06 1.83 27.32
N ALA A 1016 -26.36 1.01 26.29
CA ALA A 1016 -27.56 1.18 25.48
C ALA A 1016 -28.87 1.03 26.28
N CYS A 1017 -28.84 0.28 27.40
CA CYS A 1017 -29.98 0.12 28.30
C CYS A 1017 -30.01 1.18 29.44
N ASN A 1018 -29.02 2.08 29.49
CA ASN A 1018 -28.87 3.05 30.57
C ASN A 1018 -29.35 4.44 30.11
N SER A 1019 -30.54 4.85 30.55
CA SER A 1019 -31.15 6.11 30.13
C SER A 1019 -30.30 7.33 30.44
N LYS A 1020 -29.55 7.35 31.55
CA LYS A 1020 -28.68 8.49 31.91
C LYS A 1020 -27.53 8.66 30.90
N ILE A 1021 -26.95 7.56 30.41
CA ILE A 1021 -25.92 7.63 29.35
C ILE A 1021 -26.55 8.11 28.05
N SER A 1022 -27.73 7.59 27.69
CA SER A 1022 -28.45 8.05 26.50
C SER A 1022 -28.77 9.54 26.54
N ASP A 1023 -29.21 10.06 27.69
CA ASP A 1023 -29.53 11.48 27.89
C ASP A 1023 -28.28 12.36 27.72
N ILE A 1024 -27.13 11.94 28.27
CA ILE A 1024 -25.85 12.65 28.11
C ILE A 1024 -25.38 12.59 26.65
N ALA A 1025 -25.46 11.44 26.00
CA ALA A 1025 -25.08 11.29 24.60
C ALA A 1025 -25.94 12.18 23.69
N ASN A 1026 -27.25 12.21 23.91
CA ASN A 1026 -28.18 13.09 23.18
C ASN A 1026 -27.85 14.56 23.43
N PHE A 1027 -27.57 14.96 24.67
CA PHE A 1027 -27.15 16.32 25.00
C PHE A 1027 -25.88 16.74 24.24
N VAL A 1028 -24.84 15.89 24.23
CA VAL A 1028 -23.60 16.20 23.50
C VAL A 1028 -23.84 16.27 21.99
N ALA A 1029 -24.64 15.35 21.43
CA ALA A 1029 -25.00 15.34 20.02
C ALA A 1029 -25.80 16.61 19.63
N ASP A 1030 -26.75 17.02 20.47
CA ASP A 1030 -27.53 18.24 20.27
C ASP A 1030 -26.66 19.50 20.30
N CYS A 1031 -25.67 19.56 21.19
CA CYS A 1031 -24.67 20.63 21.18
C CYS A 1031 -23.95 20.68 19.82
N ILE A 1032 -23.39 19.55 19.38
CA ILE A 1032 -22.65 19.45 18.11
C ILE A 1032 -23.51 19.87 16.91
N ALA A 1033 -24.74 19.36 16.82
CA ALA A 1033 -25.62 19.61 15.68
C ALA A 1033 -26.06 21.08 15.58
N ASN A 1034 -26.22 21.78 16.71
CA ASN A 1034 -26.80 23.12 16.73
C ASN A 1034 -25.77 24.25 16.87
N THR A 1035 -24.59 23.98 17.43
CA THR A 1035 -23.62 25.04 17.76
C THR A 1035 -23.15 25.82 16.53
N ILE A 1036 -22.82 25.15 15.42
CA ILE A 1036 -22.36 25.83 14.18
C ILE A 1036 -23.39 26.86 13.70
N LYS A 1037 -24.65 26.45 13.58
CA LYS A 1037 -25.75 27.32 13.19
C LYS A 1037 -25.88 28.50 14.14
N LYS A 1038 -25.83 28.26 15.45
CA LYS A 1038 -25.95 29.29 16.47
C LYS A 1038 -24.84 30.33 16.36
N VAL A 1039 -23.57 29.91 16.29
CA VAL A 1039 -22.43 30.84 16.28
C VAL A 1039 -22.31 31.57 14.94
N ALA A 1040 -22.61 30.90 13.81
CA ALA A 1040 -22.52 31.53 12.49
C ALA A 1040 -23.60 32.61 12.26
N LYS A 1041 -24.75 32.52 12.95
CA LYS A 1041 -25.87 33.46 12.83
C LYS A 1041 -25.95 34.48 13.97
N HIS A 1042 -24.99 34.48 14.89
CA HIS A 1042 -24.94 35.43 15.99
C HIS A 1042 -24.54 36.82 15.48
N GLN A 1043 -25.53 37.70 15.29
CA GLN A 1043 -25.30 39.04 14.72
C GLN A 1043 -24.27 39.83 15.53
N GLY A 1044 -23.31 40.42 14.82
CA GLY A 1044 -22.23 41.21 15.41
C GLY A 1044 -21.06 40.39 15.95
N SER A 1045 -21.13 39.06 15.94
CA SER A 1045 -19.99 38.22 16.33
C SER A 1045 -18.84 38.31 15.31
N PRO A 1046 -17.58 38.04 15.71
CA PRO A 1046 -16.45 38.00 14.79
C PRO A 1046 -16.66 37.08 13.59
N LEU A 1047 -17.24 35.89 13.80
CA LEU A 1047 -17.53 34.96 12.71
C LEU A 1047 -18.60 35.51 11.76
N TYR A 1048 -19.70 36.04 12.27
CA TYR A 1048 -20.77 36.61 11.44
C TYR A 1048 -20.24 37.73 10.53
N ASN A 1049 -19.43 38.64 11.09
CA ASN A 1049 -18.84 39.74 10.33
C ASN A 1049 -17.84 39.23 9.28
N LEU A 1050 -17.02 38.22 9.63
CA LEU A 1050 -16.08 37.58 8.71
C LEU A 1050 -16.80 36.92 7.53
N LEU A 1051 -17.85 36.14 7.78
CA LEU A 1051 -18.67 35.51 6.75
C LEU A 1051 -19.26 36.55 5.79
N GLY A 1052 -19.80 37.66 6.33
CA GLY A 1052 -20.29 38.78 5.53
C GLY A 1052 -19.20 39.40 4.64
N SER A 1053 -18.01 39.64 5.19
CA SER A 1053 -16.87 40.22 4.44
C SER A 1053 -16.36 39.30 3.32
N LEU A 1054 -16.33 37.98 3.57
CA LEU A 1054 -15.97 37.00 2.55
C LEU A 1054 -17.00 36.98 1.43
N LYS A 1055 -18.29 37.00 1.79
CA LYS A 1055 -19.38 37.08 0.82
C LYS A 1055 -19.29 38.33 -0.05
N GLU A 1056 -19.05 39.50 0.54
CA GLU A 1056 -18.84 40.74 -0.21
C GLU A 1056 -17.64 40.66 -1.16
N LYS A 1057 -16.52 40.08 -0.68
CA LYS A 1057 -15.28 39.96 -1.46
C LYS A 1057 -15.38 39.00 -2.64
N TYR A 1058 -16.07 37.87 -2.47
CA TYR A 1058 -16.03 36.75 -3.42
C TYR A 1058 -17.30 36.58 -4.26
N THR A 1059 -18.41 37.25 -3.91
CA THR A 1059 -19.62 37.25 -4.76
C THR A 1059 -19.33 37.94 -6.09
N ARG A 1060 -19.74 37.30 -7.19
CA ARG A 1060 -19.50 37.78 -8.57
C ARG A 1060 -20.77 37.62 -9.41
N PRO A 1061 -20.91 38.36 -10.53
CA PRO A 1061 -22.06 38.19 -11.41
C PRO A 1061 -22.21 36.75 -11.88
N GLY A 1062 -23.36 36.12 -11.57
CA GLY A 1062 -23.65 34.73 -11.92
C GLY A 1062 -22.96 33.67 -11.04
N HIS A 1063 -22.28 34.09 -9.97
CA HIS A 1063 -21.58 33.21 -9.05
C HIS A 1063 -21.67 33.75 -7.61
N ASP A 1064 -22.66 33.25 -6.87
CA ASP A 1064 -22.87 33.61 -5.48
C ASP A 1064 -21.84 32.94 -4.57
N PHE A 1065 -21.38 33.67 -3.55
CA PHE A 1065 -20.50 33.11 -2.52
C PHE A 1065 -21.30 32.75 -1.26
N ASP A 1066 -21.59 31.46 -1.10
CA ASP A 1066 -22.17 30.88 0.11
C ASP A 1066 -21.22 29.80 0.67
N LEU A 1067 -21.05 29.80 1.99
CA LEU A 1067 -20.24 28.80 2.72
C LEU A 1067 -21.17 27.81 3.43
N LEU A 1068 -21.10 26.55 3.04
CA LEU A 1068 -21.82 25.44 3.67
C LEU A 1068 -21.04 24.95 4.88
N LEU A 1069 -21.49 25.29 6.08
CA LEU A 1069 -20.84 24.88 7.32
C LEU A 1069 -21.46 23.57 7.83
N VAL A 1070 -20.64 22.53 8.04
CA VAL A 1070 -21.12 21.20 8.42
C VAL A 1070 -20.46 20.69 9.71
N PRO A 1071 -21.22 20.05 10.62
CA PRO A 1071 -20.61 19.26 11.69
C PRO A 1071 -20.06 17.95 11.08
N GLY A 1072 -18.90 17.52 11.56
CA GLY A 1072 -18.30 16.25 11.17
C GLY A 1072 -17.68 15.54 12.36
N SER A 1073 -17.32 14.28 12.16
CA SER A 1073 -16.43 13.51 13.02
C SER A 1073 -15.43 12.80 12.11
N GLY A 1074 -14.20 12.64 12.59
CA GLY A 1074 -13.08 12.15 11.80
C GLY A 1074 -11.82 12.17 12.64
N THR A 1075 -11.54 11.13 13.40
CA THR A 1075 -10.29 11.03 14.17
C THR A 1075 -9.15 10.51 13.34
N PHE A 1076 -9.44 9.77 12.26
CA PHE A 1076 -8.43 9.07 11.46
C PHE A 1076 -7.55 8.19 12.39
N GLU A 1077 -6.25 8.07 12.11
CA GLU A 1077 -5.27 7.54 13.07
C GLU A 1077 -4.89 8.54 14.19
N GLY A 1078 -5.34 9.79 14.05
CA GLY A 1078 -5.02 10.88 14.97
C GLY A 1078 -5.59 10.71 16.38
N TYR A 1079 -6.51 9.77 16.63
CA TYR A 1079 -7.06 9.54 17.99
C TYR A 1079 -5.99 9.23 19.05
N ILE A 1080 -4.85 8.67 18.63
CA ILE A 1080 -3.66 8.50 19.49
C ILE A 1080 -3.01 9.86 19.76
N GLY A 1081 -2.69 10.60 18.69
CA GLY A 1081 -2.00 11.90 18.76
C GLY A 1081 -2.78 12.95 19.55
N TRP A 1082 -4.05 13.12 19.23
CA TRP A 1082 -4.96 14.01 19.96
C TRP A 1082 -5.08 13.60 21.43
N GLY A 1083 -5.07 12.29 21.73
CA GLY A 1083 -5.09 11.76 23.09
C GLY A 1083 -3.89 12.17 23.94
N MET A 1084 -2.69 12.26 23.34
CA MET A 1084 -1.46 12.67 24.03
C MET A 1084 -1.56 14.08 24.66
N SER A 1085 -2.32 14.98 24.03
CA SER A 1085 -2.50 16.36 24.50
C SER A 1085 -3.57 16.51 25.58
N CYS A 1086 -4.37 15.46 25.83
CA CYS A 1086 -5.47 15.46 26.80
C CYS A 1086 -5.01 14.98 28.18
N GLY A 1087 -5.53 15.60 29.22
CA GLY A 1087 -5.36 15.20 30.63
C GLY A 1087 -5.95 13.81 30.90
N ALA A 1088 -5.83 13.31 32.14
CA ALA A 1088 -6.63 12.16 32.54
C ALA A 1088 -8.12 12.56 32.52
N SER A 1089 -9.01 11.64 32.19
CA SER A 1089 -10.44 11.95 32.09
C SER A 1089 -11.26 11.07 33.01
N ALA A 1090 -12.42 11.58 33.46
CA ALA A 1090 -13.24 11.01 34.52
C ALA A 1090 -13.78 9.60 34.20
N ASP A 1091 -13.78 9.18 32.94
CA ASP A 1091 -14.09 7.83 32.50
C ASP A 1091 -13.06 6.76 32.95
N GLY A 1092 -11.95 7.16 33.55
CA GLY A 1092 -10.90 6.27 34.05
C GLY A 1092 -9.70 6.15 33.11
N ARG A 1093 -9.74 6.84 31.97
CA ARG A 1093 -8.61 6.98 31.04
C ARG A 1093 -7.50 7.81 31.70
N ARG A 1094 -6.25 7.37 31.54
CA ARG A 1094 -5.07 8.06 32.05
C ARG A 1094 -4.60 9.16 31.11
N ARG A 1095 -3.81 10.09 31.65
CA ARG A 1095 -3.25 11.22 30.89
C ARG A 1095 -2.46 10.72 29.69
N GLY A 1096 -2.73 11.30 28.52
CA GLY A 1096 -2.05 10.97 27.28
C GLY A 1096 -2.46 9.68 26.57
N GLU A 1097 -3.39 8.89 27.13
CA GLU A 1097 -3.90 7.68 26.45
C GLU A 1097 -4.76 8.04 25.21
N PRO A 1098 -4.93 7.13 24.24
CA PRO A 1098 -5.75 7.38 23.06
C PRO A 1098 -7.21 7.72 23.36
N LEU A 1099 -7.83 8.48 22.46
CA LEU A 1099 -9.27 8.82 22.51
C LEU A 1099 -10.11 7.72 21.84
N GLY A 1100 -11.44 7.77 22.01
CA GLY A 1100 -12.34 7.01 21.13
C GLY A 1100 -12.14 7.40 19.66
N SER A 1101 -12.07 6.40 18.76
CA SER A 1101 -12.02 6.61 17.31
C SER A 1101 -13.40 7.00 16.79
N ASP A 1102 -13.48 8.14 16.11
CA ASP A 1102 -14.71 8.74 15.58
C ASP A 1102 -15.84 8.75 16.62
N LEU A 1103 -16.95 8.05 16.35
CA LEU A 1103 -18.08 7.84 17.26
C LEU A 1103 -18.11 6.42 17.86
N SER A 1104 -17.03 5.65 17.72
CA SER A 1104 -16.91 4.30 18.27
C SER A 1104 -16.80 4.33 19.80
N ALA A 1105 -17.08 3.19 20.44
CA ALA A 1105 -16.80 3.00 21.86
C ALA A 1105 -15.34 3.35 22.18
N ALA A 1106 -15.10 3.98 23.33
CA ALA A 1106 -13.75 4.32 23.77
C ALA A 1106 -12.91 3.04 23.96
N PRO A 1107 -11.60 3.08 23.63
CA PRO A 1107 -10.73 1.93 23.84
C PRO A 1107 -10.64 1.58 25.33
N LEU A 1108 -10.34 0.32 25.63
CA LEU A 1108 -9.97 -0.06 26.99
C LEU A 1108 -8.69 0.70 27.41
N PRO A 1109 -8.59 1.13 28.70
CA PRO A 1109 -7.37 1.75 29.20
C PRO A 1109 -6.13 0.89 28.94
N GLN A 1110 -5.05 1.52 28.48
CA GLN A 1110 -3.87 0.79 27.99
C GLN A 1110 -3.02 0.23 29.13
N ASP A 1111 -3.19 0.76 30.33
CA ASP A 1111 -2.55 0.26 31.55
C ASP A 1111 -3.23 -0.98 32.14
N LEU A 1112 -4.34 -1.45 31.55
CA LEU A 1112 -5.10 -2.62 31.99
C LEU A 1112 -5.01 -3.78 30.98
N PRO A 1113 -5.13 -5.04 31.44
CA PRO A 1113 -5.17 -6.18 30.53
C PRO A 1113 -6.43 -6.13 29.64
N PRO A 1114 -6.33 -6.59 28.38
CA PRO A 1114 -7.48 -6.61 27.48
C PRO A 1114 -8.59 -7.51 28.06
N ASN A 1115 -9.77 -6.94 28.29
CA ASN A 1115 -10.93 -7.68 28.78
C ASN A 1115 -11.82 -8.11 27.61
N LEU A 1116 -11.58 -9.32 27.10
CA LEU A 1116 -12.26 -9.90 25.92
C LEU A 1116 -13.78 -10.07 26.09
N THR A 1117 -14.33 -9.94 27.31
CA THR A 1117 -15.76 -10.16 27.58
C THR A 1117 -16.64 -8.91 27.38
N LYS A 1118 -16.07 -7.70 27.38
CA LYS A 1118 -16.84 -6.45 27.24
C LYS A 1118 -16.88 -5.87 25.81
N SER A 1119 -16.10 -6.41 24.86
CA SER A 1119 -15.93 -5.83 23.52
C SER A 1119 -16.93 -6.30 22.46
N THR A 1120 -17.85 -7.22 22.76
CA THR A 1120 -18.64 -7.94 21.73
C THR A 1120 -20.14 -7.58 21.70
N GLY A 1121 -20.56 -6.48 22.33
CA GLY A 1121 -21.98 -6.18 22.57
C GLY A 1121 -22.80 -5.57 21.42
N LEU A 1122 -22.21 -5.19 20.27
CA LEU A 1122 -22.95 -4.46 19.22
C LEU A 1122 -23.60 -5.35 18.14
N ILE A 1123 -23.48 -6.68 18.24
CA ILE A 1123 -24.15 -7.62 17.34
C ILE A 1123 -25.15 -8.45 18.16
N LYS A 1124 -26.29 -7.85 18.48
CA LYS A 1124 -27.54 -8.59 18.69
C LYS A 1124 -28.75 -7.69 18.44
#